data_AF-A0AAQ4QZ47-F1
#
_entry.id   AF-A0AAQ4QZ47-F1
#
_cell.length_a   1.000
_cell.length_b   1.000
_cell.length_c   1.000
_cell.angle_alpha   90.00
_cell.angle_beta   90.00
_cell.angle_gamma   90.00
#
_symmetry.space_group_name_H-M   'P 1'
#
loop_
_entity.id
_entity.type
_entity.pdbx_description
1 polymer ?
#
loop_
_entity_poly.entity_id
_entity_poly.type
_entity_poly.pdbx_seq_one_letter_code
_entity_poly.pdbx_strand_id
1 'polypeptide(L)'
;MQLLKLDALFKNPICKVYRFQTEDSKWMQVREQMEECTLSFSVPKQLLSLYIQEDMSRVQDLRELGELSPHWDNLRKEVMTRYGGIISSYQETFAELDKITGRSFKPSCCKAQKSLEFIPINLHTQRMRVTCPKKTDAFYDVVTVGAPAAHFQGFKCGGLQRLLSRYEAEKKSTAYQCIYYSPQHTAKAQEVLSTMSLLQPLIAGLADQLLQAAQEHSCPGLRDALKNLSDKTEQFVHTLKDELVKSALLALHAARPGYVSKSQKQNPNPSPSTTRGEGGPLKHQDSIPHHKEYDEEEWDRVWANVAKCLNCVIAMVDKLLEEDNSKQESVPEQQLADVIISHNPGTWREQLCAPVTKLKECVMEVVEKARRGMTFVLLQEAACSIPQGFFLQQRRDVVFSQALAALACGFVMRLYAGMQDQGFLRQLHLVGLVAQFESLLSTYSEEIGMLEDMEVGISDLQRVLFQITEAQTDDFRDLQPLVFGRRDHFTVEVPLPRLVFQNLPAEIKEGKPLRVFPVLFNVGINEQQTIAERFGDISLQERINQRNFETLESYYKSLTETVPLECLPSFRTQTDVKELLETLGQNVVTKKRKNVEILWIAGTICRRLNGIRFTSCKSAKDRTSMSVTLEQCALLRDEHQLSKDFFIRALDCMRR
;
A
#
# COMPACT_ATOMS: atom_id res chain seq x y z
N MET A 1 23.34 23.83 3.52
CA MET A 1 23.40 22.70 4.46
C MET A 1 22.34 21.63 4.20
N GLN A 2 21.08 21.97 3.84
CA GLN A 2 20.03 20.98 3.53
C GLN A 2 20.25 20.19 2.22
N LEU A 3 20.84 20.82 1.19
CA LEU A 3 21.17 20.16 -0.09
C LEU A 3 22.28 19.09 0.02
N LEU A 4 23.21 19.22 0.97
CA LEU A 4 24.34 18.29 1.16
C LEU A 4 23.92 16.90 1.70
N LYS A 5 22.65 16.73 2.11
CA LYS A 5 22.14 15.46 2.68
C LYS A 5 21.26 14.66 1.71
N LEU A 6 20.90 15.25 0.56
CA LEU A 6 20.20 14.57 -0.54
C LEU A 6 21.14 13.73 -1.41
N ASP A 7 22.47 13.94 -1.31
CA ASP A 7 23.52 13.20 -2.01
C ASP A 7 23.48 11.68 -1.73
N ALA A 8 22.80 11.27 -0.65
CA ALA A 8 22.54 9.87 -0.30
C ALA A 8 21.64 9.16 -1.33
N LEU A 9 20.65 9.89 -1.85
CA LEU A 9 19.53 9.38 -2.63
C LEU A 9 19.61 9.80 -4.09
N PHE A 10 20.22 10.95 -4.36
CA PHE A 10 20.35 11.52 -5.69
C PHE A 10 21.82 11.55 -6.11
N LYS A 11 22.11 10.92 -7.25
CA LYS A 11 23.47 10.72 -7.74
C LYS A 11 23.63 11.29 -9.15
N ASN A 12 24.89 11.49 -9.54
CA ASN A 12 25.30 11.91 -10.88
C ASN A 12 24.55 13.18 -11.36
N PRO A 13 24.59 14.30 -10.60
CA PRO A 13 23.91 15.52 -11.00
C PRO A 13 24.45 16.07 -12.32
N ILE A 14 23.55 16.29 -13.27
CA ILE A 14 23.81 17.00 -14.52
C ILE A 14 23.18 18.39 -14.40
N CYS A 15 24.00 19.43 -14.52
CA CYS A 15 23.55 20.81 -14.34
C CYS A 15 23.75 21.63 -15.62
N LYS A 16 22.71 22.36 -16.03
CA LYS A 16 22.78 23.41 -17.04
C LYS A 16 22.34 24.75 -16.44
N VAL A 17 22.97 25.84 -16.86
CA VAL A 17 22.65 27.19 -16.38
C VAL A 17 22.38 28.11 -17.57
N TYR A 18 21.28 28.83 -17.49
CA TYR A 18 20.80 29.74 -18.50
C TYR A 18 20.62 31.14 -17.91
N ARG A 19 20.67 32.15 -18.78
CA ARG A 19 20.36 33.53 -18.44
C ARG A 19 19.37 34.07 -19.44
N PHE A 20 18.28 34.61 -18.93
CA PHE A 20 17.21 35.19 -19.74
C PHE A 20 16.88 36.60 -19.24
N GLN A 21 16.32 37.42 -20.12
CA GLN A 21 15.85 38.75 -19.75
C GLN A 21 14.38 38.69 -19.32
N THR A 22 14.09 39.36 -18.21
CA THR A 22 12.73 39.63 -17.74
C THR A 22 12.11 40.80 -18.49
N GLU A 23 10.80 40.99 -18.41
CA GLU A 23 10.06 42.10 -19.04
C GLU A 23 10.62 43.48 -18.64
N ASP A 24 11.15 43.62 -17.42
CA ASP A 24 11.79 44.85 -16.93
C ASP A 24 13.29 44.96 -17.31
N SER A 25 13.74 44.18 -18.30
CA SER A 25 15.12 44.15 -18.82
C SER A 25 16.19 43.76 -17.79
N LYS A 26 15.81 43.12 -16.68
CA LYS A 26 16.75 42.52 -15.74
C LYS A 26 17.13 41.11 -16.18
N TRP A 27 18.24 40.63 -15.65
CA TRP A 27 18.69 39.26 -15.90
C TRP A 27 18.18 38.33 -14.82
N MET A 28 17.45 37.28 -15.22
CA MET A 28 17.19 36.13 -14.38
C MET A 28 18.17 35.00 -14.72
N GLN A 29 18.56 34.24 -13.70
CA GLN A 29 19.37 33.05 -13.84
C GLN A 29 18.49 31.82 -13.61
N VAL A 30 18.56 30.86 -14.53
CA VAL A 30 17.83 29.60 -14.46
C VAL A 30 18.85 28.47 -14.39
N ARG A 31 18.78 27.65 -13.34
CA ARG A 31 19.59 26.45 -13.20
C ARG A 31 18.68 25.23 -13.32
N GLU A 32 18.93 24.39 -14.30
CA GLU A 32 18.36 23.05 -14.38
C GLU A 32 19.34 22.03 -13.85
N GLN A 33 18.85 21.14 -12.99
CA GLN A 33 19.60 20.02 -12.44
C GLN A 33 18.79 18.74 -12.61
N MET A 34 19.39 17.73 -13.22
CA MET A 34 18.83 16.38 -13.33
C MET A 34 19.70 15.39 -12.56
N GLU A 35 19.08 14.53 -11.76
CA GLU A 35 19.79 13.55 -10.93
C GLU A 35 19.17 12.15 -11.05
N GLU A 36 20.02 11.13 -10.94
CA GLU A 36 19.58 9.74 -10.85
C GLU A 36 19.11 9.43 -9.41
N CYS A 37 17.99 8.71 -9.26
CA CYS A 37 17.47 8.35 -7.94
C CYS A 37 17.81 6.91 -7.56
N THR A 38 18.54 6.70 -6.45
CA THR A 38 18.90 5.37 -5.95
C THR A 38 17.70 4.52 -5.57
N LEU A 39 16.55 5.14 -5.27
CA LEU A 39 15.29 4.44 -4.99
C LEU A 39 14.80 3.63 -6.18
N SER A 40 15.29 3.92 -7.39
CA SER A 40 15.04 3.09 -8.56
C SER A 40 15.43 1.63 -8.33
N PHE A 41 16.43 1.33 -7.48
CA PHE A 41 16.84 -0.04 -7.17
C PHE A 41 16.52 -0.46 -5.73
N SER A 42 16.64 0.44 -4.75
CA SER A 42 16.42 0.05 -3.35
C SER A 42 14.96 -0.34 -3.08
N VAL A 43 13.98 0.42 -3.60
CA VAL A 43 12.55 0.11 -3.41
C VAL A 43 12.18 -1.23 -4.06
N PRO A 44 12.53 -1.51 -5.33
CA PRO A 44 12.25 -2.81 -5.93
C PRO A 44 12.86 -4.00 -5.20
N LYS A 45 14.09 -3.87 -4.67
CA LYS A 45 14.72 -4.94 -3.87
C LYS A 45 13.93 -5.21 -2.59
N GLN A 46 13.56 -4.16 -1.86
CA GLN A 46 12.76 -4.28 -0.65
C GLN A 46 11.40 -4.93 -0.94
N LEU A 47 10.70 -4.49 -1.99
CA LEU A 47 9.43 -5.09 -2.41
C LEU A 47 9.57 -6.56 -2.79
N LEU A 48 10.60 -6.94 -3.56
CA LEU A 48 10.86 -8.34 -3.89
C LEU A 48 11.06 -9.20 -2.64
N SER A 49 11.82 -8.69 -1.66
CA SER A 49 11.99 -9.37 -0.38
C SER A 49 10.66 -9.56 0.37
N LEU A 50 9.83 -8.52 0.43
CA LEU A 50 8.50 -8.58 1.06
C LEU A 50 7.56 -9.55 0.32
N TYR A 51 7.55 -9.54 -1.01
CA TYR A 51 6.75 -10.46 -1.81
C TYR A 51 7.16 -11.92 -1.58
N ILE A 52 8.46 -12.20 -1.55
CA ILE A 52 9.01 -13.53 -1.25
C ILE A 52 8.58 -13.97 0.14
N GLN A 53 8.75 -13.10 1.15
CA GLN A 53 8.38 -13.40 2.53
C GLN A 53 6.87 -13.66 2.67
N GLU A 54 6.04 -12.83 2.03
CA GLU A 54 4.60 -12.98 2.04
C GLU A 54 4.17 -14.31 1.41
N ASP A 55 4.70 -14.65 0.24
CA ASP A 55 4.34 -15.88 -0.47
C ASP A 55 4.90 -17.13 0.25
N MET A 56 6.08 -17.04 0.87
CA MET A 56 6.62 -18.09 1.75
C MET A 56 5.72 -18.33 2.98
N SER A 57 5.23 -17.26 3.60
CA SER A 57 4.27 -17.37 4.72
C SER A 57 3.00 -18.09 4.28
N ARG A 58 2.45 -17.77 3.10
CA ARG A 58 1.25 -18.44 2.56
C ARG A 58 1.50 -19.94 2.33
N VAL A 59 2.66 -20.30 1.79
CA VAL A 59 3.04 -21.72 1.62
C VAL A 59 3.13 -22.42 2.97
N GLN A 60 3.66 -21.75 3.99
CA GLN A 60 3.74 -22.29 5.35
C GLN A 60 2.35 -22.48 5.97
N ASP A 61 1.47 -21.47 5.87
CA ASP A 61 0.08 -21.57 6.32
C ASP A 61 -0.65 -22.76 5.67
N LEU A 62 -0.43 -23.00 4.37
CA LEU A 62 -1.00 -24.15 3.66
C LEU A 62 -0.50 -25.50 4.18
N ARG A 63 0.79 -25.60 4.57
CA ARG A 63 1.35 -26.82 5.19
C ARG A 63 0.71 -27.09 6.55
N GLU A 64 0.45 -26.03 7.31
CA GLU A 64 -0.11 -26.08 8.66
C GLU A 64 -1.61 -26.41 8.71
N LEU A 65 -2.28 -26.51 7.55
CA LEU A 65 -3.65 -27.05 7.47
C LEU A 65 -3.76 -28.49 8.00
N GLY A 66 -2.66 -29.24 8.11
CA GLY A 66 -2.63 -30.63 8.61
C GLY A 66 -3.05 -31.66 7.56
N GLU A 67 -3.57 -32.81 7.98
CA GLU A 67 -4.00 -33.89 7.08
C GLU A 67 -5.30 -33.55 6.36
N LEU A 68 -5.29 -33.60 5.03
CA LEU A 68 -6.47 -33.37 4.18
C LEU A 68 -6.78 -34.62 3.37
N SER A 69 -8.04 -34.78 2.94
CA SER A 69 -8.42 -35.86 2.03
C SER A 69 -7.62 -35.77 0.71
N PRO A 70 -7.46 -36.88 -0.05
CA PRO A 70 -6.60 -36.89 -1.24
C PRO A 70 -6.91 -35.80 -2.26
N HIS A 71 -8.20 -35.46 -2.46
CA HIS A 71 -8.61 -34.38 -3.34
C HIS A 71 -8.09 -33.01 -2.88
N TRP A 72 -8.34 -32.66 -1.62
CA TRP A 72 -7.91 -31.38 -1.03
C TRP A 72 -6.40 -31.28 -0.89
N ASP A 73 -5.73 -32.39 -0.59
CA ASP A 73 -4.27 -32.43 -0.50
C ASP A 73 -3.60 -32.25 -1.87
N ASN A 74 -4.16 -32.82 -2.94
CA ASN A 74 -3.70 -32.59 -4.31
C ASN A 74 -3.85 -31.11 -4.70
N LEU A 75 -5.00 -30.51 -4.37
CA LEU A 75 -5.26 -29.09 -4.62
C LEU A 75 -4.26 -28.19 -3.88
N ARG A 76 -4.02 -28.48 -2.59
CA ARG A 76 -3.00 -27.82 -1.78
C ARG A 76 -1.62 -27.92 -2.42
N LYS A 77 -1.20 -29.12 -2.84
CA LYS A 77 0.11 -29.34 -3.47
C LYS A 77 0.25 -28.56 -4.78
N GLU A 78 -0.81 -28.49 -5.58
CA GLU A 78 -0.82 -27.70 -6.81
C GLU A 78 -0.63 -26.21 -6.53
N VAL A 79 -1.42 -25.65 -5.59
CA VAL A 79 -1.30 -24.24 -5.18
C VAL A 79 0.08 -23.94 -4.61
N MET A 80 0.61 -24.81 -3.73
CA MET A 80 1.96 -24.67 -3.18
C MET A 80 3.05 -24.71 -4.27
N THR A 81 2.88 -25.57 -5.28
CA THR A 81 3.81 -25.65 -6.43
C THR A 81 3.81 -24.34 -7.23
N ARG A 82 2.63 -23.74 -7.44
CA ARG A 82 2.50 -22.44 -8.13
C ARG A 82 3.16 -21.32 -7.35
N TYR A 83 2.92 -21.22 -6.04
CA TYR A 83 3.64 -20.27 -5.17
C TYR A 83 5.14 -20.50 -5.20
N GLY A 84 5.59 -21.75 -5.14
CA GLY A 84 7.00 -22.11 -5.27
C GLY A 84 7.62 -21.58 -6.56
N GLY A 85 6.90 -21.65 -7.70
CA GLY A 85 7.36 -21.08 -8.97
C GLY A 85 7.52 -19.55 -8.94
N ILE A 86 6.56 -18.82 -8.35
CA ILE A 86 6.68 -17.37 -8.18
C ILE A 86 7.84 -17.00 -7.26
N ILE A 87 7.93 -17.66 -6.10
CA ILE A 87 8.98 -17.40 -5.11
C ILE A 87 10.35 -17.58 -5.76
N SER A 88 10.56 -18.68 -6.49
CA SER A 88 11.80 -18.90 -7.24
C SER A 88 12.06 -17.80 -8.27
N SER A 89 11.05 -17.39 -9.04
CA SER A 89 11.19 -16.30 -10.02
C SER A 89 11.58 -14.95 -9.37
N TYR A 90 11.05 -14.65 -8.17
CA TYR A 90 11.40 -13.44 -7.43
C TYR A 90 12.79 -13.53 -6.83
N GLN A 91 13.17 -14.68 -6.27
CA GLN A 91 14.51 -14.93 -5.75
C GLN A 91 15.58 -14.82 -6.84
N GLU A 92 15.33 -15.38 -8.03
CA GLU A 92 16.20 -15.22 -9.20
C GLU A 92 16.37 -13.75 -9.57
N THR A 93 15.26 -13.00 -9.66
CA THR A 93 15.30 -11.58 -10.01
C THR A 93 16.03 -10.76 -8.95
N PHE A 94 15.78 -11.02 -7.67
CA PHE A 94 16.46 -10.37 -6.55
C PHE A 94 17.97 -10.63 -6.58
N ALA A 95 18.39 -11.89 -6.77
CA ALA A 95 19.80 -12.25 -6.88
C ALA A 95 20.50 -11.59 -8.07
N GLU A 96 19.83 -11.44 -9.21
CA GLU A 96 20.37 -10.70 -10.36
C GLU A 96 20.50 -9.20 -10.06
N LEU A 97 19.53 -8.59 -9.37
CA LEU A 97 19.60 -7.17 -8.98
C LEU A 97 20.71 -6.89 -7.96
N ASP A 98 21.08 -7.85 -7.12
CA ASP A 98 22.20 -7.72 -6.19
C ASP A 98 23.58 -7.74 -6.86
N LYS A 99 23.68 -8.33 -8.04
CA LYS A 99 24.91 -8.30 -8.85
C LYS A 99 25.14 -6.95 -9.55
N ILE A 100 24.12 -6.10 -9.65
CA ILE A 100 24.19 -4.85 -10.40
C ILE A 100 24.84 -3.76 -9.55
N THR A 101 25.96 -3.25 -10.02
CA THR A 101 26.69 -2.12 -9.44
C THR A 101 26.83 -0.97 -10.44
N GLY A 102 26.88 0.28 -9.96
CA GLY A 102 27.30 1.44 -10.75
C GLY A 102 26.18 2.36 -11.22
N ARG A 103 25.19 1.86 -11.98
CA ARG A 103 24.05 2.69 -12.45
C ARG A 103 22.95 2.77 -11.40
N SER A 104 22.38 3.96 -11.21
CA SER A 104 21.27 4.15 -10.26
C SER A 104 19.90 4.15 -10.93
N PHE A 105 19.80 3.91 -12.25
CA PHE A 105 18.53 3.79 -12.99
C PHE A 105 18.57 2.69 -14.06
N LYS A 106 17.38 2.24 -14.54
CA LYS A 106 17.25 1.34 -15.71
C LYS A 106 17.16 2.15 -17.01
N PRO A 107 18.13 2.01 -17.94
CA PRO A 107 18.06 2.68 -19.23
C PRO A 107 16.94 2.11 -20.11
N SER A 108 16.37 2.95 -20.97
CA SER A 108 15.28 2.54 -21.88
C SER A 108 15.66 1.45 -22.90
N CYS A 109 16.95 1.29 -23.23
CA CYS A 109 17.41 0.19 -24.08
C CYS A 109 17.29 -1.18 -23.39
N CYS A 110 17.27 -1.21 -22.05
CA CYS A 110 17.11 -2.41 -21.24
C CYS A 110 15.65 -2.67 -20.84
N LYS A 111 14.67 -2.01 -21.47
CA LYS A 111 13.24 -2.11 -21.10
C LYS A 111 12.71 -3.54 -21.09
N ALA A 112 13.15 -4.37 -22.04
CA ALA A 112 12.72 -5.75 -22.21
C ALA A 112 13.63 -6.77 -21.49
N GLN A 113 14.50 -6.33 -20.58
CA GLN A 113 15.36 -7.24 -19.81
C GLN A 113 14.62 -7.77 -18.58
N LYS A 114 14.48 -9.11 -18.46
CA LYS A 114 13.77 -9.78 -17.35
C LYS A 114 14.32 -9.39 -15.98
N SER A 115 15.64 -9.43 -15.80
CA SER A 115 16.26 -9.13 -14.49
C SER A 115 16.06 -7.69 -14.01
N LEU A 116 15.67 -6.77 -14.90
CA LEU A 116 15.38 -5.38 -14.59
C LEU A 116 13.88 -5.08 -14.63
N GLU A 117 13.01 -6.09 -14.70
CA GLU A 117 11.58 -5.89 -14.95
C GLU A 117 10.92 -5.03 -13.85
N PHE A 118 11.32 -5.16 -12.59
CA PHE A 118 10.80 -4.37 -11.47
C PHE A 118 11.35 -2.94 -11.38
N ILE A 119 12.43 -2.64 -12.11
CA ILE A 119 13.11 -1.34 -12.02
C ILE A 119 12.43 -0.33 -12.95
N PRO A 120 12.07 0.89 -12.48
CA PRO A 120 11.47 1.91 -13.32
C PRO A 120 12.45 2.40 -14.38
N ILE A 121 11.96 2.61 -15.60
CA ILE A 121 12.80 3.09 -16.71
C ILE A 121 13.08 4.58 -16.53
N ASN A 122 14.36 4.96 -16.62
CA ASN A 122 14.80 6.36 -16.61
C ASN A 122 14.20 7.21 -15.47
N LEU A 123 14.12 6.67 -14.24
CA LEU A 123 13.70 7.44 -13.07
C LEU A 123 14.75 8.49 -12.70
N HIS A 124 14.39 9.77 -12.87
CA HIS A 124 15.22 10.92 -12.53
C HIS A 124 14.41 12.02 -11.85
N THR A 125 15.08 12.84 -11.07
CA THR A 125 14.54 14.14 -10.63
C THR A 125 15.02 15.22 -11.58
N GLN A 126 14.18 16.23 -11.82
CA GLN A 126 14.51 17.43 -12.56
C GLN A 126 14.08 18.65 -11.75
N ARG A 127 15.06 19.45 -11.34
CA ARG A 127 14.89 20.66 -10.54
C ARG A 127 15.27 21.88 -11.34
N MET A 128 14.34 22.81 -11.50
CA MET A 128 14.61 24.15 -12.00
C MET A 128 14.67 25.14 -10.84
N ARG A 129 15.82 25.77 -10.62
CA ARG A 129 15.99 26.90 -9.70
C ARG A 129 16.02 28.20 -10.49
N VAL A 130 15.18 29.15 -10.12
CA VAL A 130 15.12 30.48 -10.76
C VAL A 130 15.51 31.55 -9.76
N THR A 131 16.55 32.32 -10.10
CA THR A 131 17.05 33.44 -9.30
C THR A 131 16.79 34.74 -10.05
N CYS A 132 15.98 35.63 -9.47
CA CYS A 132 15.67 36.94 -10.02
C CYS A 132 16.20 38.05 -9.10
N PRO A 133 16.64 39.21 -9.64
CA PRO A 133 17.06 40.32 -8.80
C PRO A 133 15.92 40.79 -7.89
N LYS A 134 16.18 40.89 -6.58
CA LYS A 134 15.24 41.35 -5.53
C LYS A 134 14.09 40.38 -5.19
N LYS A 135 14.12 39.13 -5.64
CA LYS A 135 13.19 38.08 -5.19
C LYS A 135 13.95 36.92 -4.55
N THR A 136 13.28 36.18 -3.69
CA THR A 136 13.77 34.88 -3.21
C THR A 136 13.83 33.91 -4.38
N ASP A 137 14.75 32.96 -4.29
CA ASP A 137 14.85 31.90 -5.29
C ASP A 137 13.58 31.04 -5.30
N ALA A 138 13.13 30.68 -6.51
CA ALA A 138 12.06 29.73 -6.69
C ALA A 138 12.61 28.37 -7.15
N PHE A 139 11.97 27.30 -6.71
CA PHE A 139 12.34 25.93 -7.03
C PHE A 139 11.13 25.19 -7.61
N TYR A 140 11.33 24.53 -8.74
CA TYR A 140 10.31 23.72 -9.40
C TYR A 140 10.86 22.33 -9.65
N ASP A 141 10.22 21.35 -9.04
CA ASP A 141 10.60 19.96 -9.15
C ASP A 141 9.61 19.19 -10.02
N VAL A 142 10.15 18.28 -10.83
CA VAL A 142 9.43 17.27 -11.60
C VAL A 142 10.19 15.95 -11.49
N VAL A 143 9.49 14.86 -11.22
CA VAL A 143 10.07 13.52 -11.35
C VAL A 143 9.73 12.98 -12.74
N THR A 144 10.74 12.57 -13.48
CA THR A 144 10.57 11.94 -14.78
C THR A 144 10.80 10.45 -14.69
N VAL A 145 9.87 9.67 -15.25
CA VAL A 145 9.93 8.20 -15.22
C VAL A 145 9.20 7.62 -16.41
N GLY A 146 9.73 6.54 -16.99
CA GLY A 146 9.02 5.78 -18.02
C GLY A 146 7.70 5.26 -17.46
N ALA A 147 6.68 5.16 -18.29
CA ALA A 147 5.38 4.65 -17.86
C ALA A 147 5.54 3.27 -17.18
N PRO A 148 5.04 3.10 -15.94
CA PRO A 148 5.04 1.81 -15.27
C PRO A 148 4.40 0.73 -16.15
N ALA A 149 5.20 -0.25 -16.60
CA ALA A 149 4.74 -1.25 -17.56
C ALA A 149 5.60 -2.51 -17.57
N ALA A 150 4.97 -3.67 -17.78
CA ALA A 150 5.63 -4.97 -17.85
C ALA A 150 6.15 -5.26 -19.27
N HIS A 151 7.16 -4.49 -19.71
CA HIS A 151 7.70 -4.57 -21.07
C HIS A 151 8.23 -5.97 -21.45
N PHE A 152 8.78 -6.73 -20.49
CA PHE A 152 9.28 -8.08 -20.74
C PHE A 152 8.14 -9.05 -21.07
N GLN A 153 6.98 -8.90 -20.41
CA GLN A 153 5.79 -9.72 -20.67
C GLN A 153 5.04 -9.32 -21.95
N GLY A 154 5.18 -8.06 -22.40
CA GLY A 154 4.59 -7.56 -23.63
C GLY A 154 3.09 -7.26 -23.53
N PHE A 155 2.50 -6.87 -24.67
CA PHE A 155 1.16 -6.24 -24.73
C PHE A 155 0.23 -6.83 -25.81
N LYS A 156 0.59 -7.98 -26.40
CA LYS A 156 -0.22 -8.62 -27.47
C LYS A 156 -1.67 -8.89 -27.04
N CYS A 157 -1.87 -9.20 -25.77
CA CYS A 157 -3.19 -9.49 -25.18
C CYS A 157 -3.81 -8.29 -24.44
N GLY A 158 -3.24 -7.09 -24.58
CA GLY A 158 -3.54 -5.94 -23.71
C GLY A 158 -2.61 -5.87 -22.49
N GLY A 159 -2.79 -4.81 -21.70
CA GLY A 159 -2.15 -4.60 -20.41
C GLY A 159 -3.03 -5.02 -19.23
N LEU A 160 -2.55 -4.73 -18.03
CA LEU A 160 -3.03 -5.28 -16.77
C LEU A 160 -4.52 -5.04 -16.55
N GLN A 161 -5.03 -3.82 -16.77
CA GLN A 161 -6.45 -3.50 -16.59
C GLN A 161 -7.37 -4.45 -17.39
N ARG A 162 -7.04 -4.67 -18.66
CA ARG A 162 -7.83 -5.53 -19.55
C ARG A 162 -7.71 -7.00 -19.17
N LEU A 163 -6.49 -7.42 -18.80
CA LEU A 163 -6.23 -8.79 -18.39
C LEU A 163 -6.96 -9.14 -17.08
N LEU A 164 -6.98 -8.24 -16.10
CA LEU A 164 -7.76 -8.39 -14.87
C LEU A 164 -9.26 -8.47 -15.17
N SER A 165 -9.78 -7.58 -16.02
CA SER A 165 -11.20 -7.57 -16.40
C SER A 165 -11.64 -8.88 -17.06
N ARG A 166 -10.79 -9.45 -17.95
CA ARG A 166 -11.04 -10.76 -18.57
C ARG A 166 -10.99 -11.90 -17.56
N TYR A 167 -9.97 -11.90 -16.71
CA TYR A 167 -9.82 -12.91 -15.67
C TYR A 167 -11.01 -12.94 -14.70
N GLU A 168 -11.51 -11.78 -14.28
CA GLU A 168 -12.70 -11.68 -13.43
C GLU A 168 -13.97 -12.19 -14.13
N ALA A 169 -14.11 -11.96 -15.43
CA ALA A 169 -15.22 -12.48 -16.22
C ALA A 169 -15.16 -14.02 -16.35
N GLU A 170 -13.97 -14.59 -16.55
CA GLU A 170 -13.76 -16.03 -16.65
C GLU A 170 -13.94 -16.74 -15.29
N LYS A 171 -13.47 -16.15 -14.18
CA LYS A 171 -13.63 -16.68 -12.81
C LYS A 171 -15.10 -16.86 -12.42
N LYS A 172 -16.01 -16.03 -12.94
CA LYS A 172 -17.47 -16.17 -12.71
C LYS A 172 -18.08 -17.39 -13.40
N SER A 173 -17.44 -17.95 -14.43
CA SER A 173 -17.97 -19.05 -15.24
C SER A 173 -17.59 -20.45 -14.71
N THR A 174 -16.48 -20.57 -13.97
CA THR A 174 -15.90 -21.86 -13.52
C THR A 174 -16.31 -22.30 -12.10
N ALA A 175 -17.27 -21.63 -11.47
CA ALA A 175 -17.67 -21.85 -10.07
C ALA A 175 -18.29 -23.24 -9.73
N TYR A 176 -18.39 -24.17 -10.68
CA TYR A 176 -19.20 -25.39 -10.56
C TYR A 176 -18.47 -26.64 -10.02
N GLN A 177 -17.24 -26.55 -9.51
CA GLN A 177 -16.43 -27.73 -9.17
C GLN A 177 -15.92 -27.84 -7.71
N CYS A 178 -16.27 -26.93 -6.80
CA CYS A 178 -15.89 -26.99 -5.38
C CYS A 178 -16.91 -26.27 -4.48
N ILE A 179 -16.75 -26.39 -3.14
CA ILE A 179 -17.39 -25.46 -2.19
C ILE A 179 -17.03 -24.05 -2.64
N TYR A 180 -18.03 -23.25 -3.00
CA TYR A 180 -17.80 -21.92 -3.54
C TYR A 180 -17.86 -20.88 -2.42
N TYR A 181 -16.71 -20.29 -2.09
CA TYR A 181 -16.69 -19.03 -1.36
C TYR A 181 -16.78 -17.87 -2.35
N SER A 182 -17.71 -16.95 -2.09
CA SER A 182 -17.86 -15.74 -2.90
C SER A 182 -16.60 -14.86 -2.78
N PRO A 183 -16.34 -13.96 -3.75
CA PRO A 183 -15.25 -12.98 -3.63
C PRO A 183 -15.36 -12.11 -2.37
N GLN A 184 -16.56 -11.91 -1.83
CA GLN A 184 -16.77 -11.21 -0.57
C GLN A 184 -16.26 -12.02 0.62
N HIS A 185 -16.53 -13.33 0.63
CA HIS A 185 -16.00 -14.23 1.66
C HIS A 185 -14.47 -14.32 1.58
N THR A 186 -13.88 -14.38 0.39
CA THR A 186 -12.41 -14.46 0.27
C THR A 186 -11.74 -13.14 0.66
N ALA A 187 -12.32 -11.99 0.29
CA ALA A 187 -11.88 -10.68 0.78
C ALA A 187 -12.00 -10.57 2.30
N LYS A 188 -13.12 -11.04 2.88
CA LYS A 188 -13.31 -11.05 4.33
C LYS A 188 -12.31 -11.97 5.04
N ALA A 189 -11.98 -13.12 4.46
CA ALA A 189 -10.96 -14.02 4.99
C ALA A 189 -9.58 -13.34 5.04
N GLN A 190 -9.20 -12.58 4.00
CA GLN A 190 -7.96 -11.78 3.99
C GLN A 190 -7.98 -10.68 5.06
N GLU A 191 -9.11 -9.99 5.22
CA GLU A 191 -9.31 -8.95 6.25
C GLU A 191 -9.17 -9.53 7.67
N VAL A 192 -9.79 -10.67 7.94
CA VAL A 192 -9.71 -11.37 9.23
C VAL A 192 -8.26 -11.77 9.52
N LEU A 193 -7.56 -12.41 8.57
CA LEU A 193 -6.14 -12.78 8.74
C LEU A 193 -5.25 -11.57 9.00
N SER A 194 -5.46 -10.47 8.28
CA SER A 194 -4.69 -9.24 8.43
C SER A 194 -4.93 -8.60 9.80
N THR A 195 -6.20 -8.50 10.22
CA THR A 195 -6.57 -7.95 11.53
C THR A 195 -6.02 -8.79 12.66
N MET A 196 -6.07 -10.12 12.54
CA MET A 196 -5.48 -11.03 13.53
C MET A 196 -3.97 -10.85 13.64
N SER A 197 -3.26 -10.72 12.50
CA SER A 197 -1.81 -10.50 12.49
C SER A 197 -1.40 -9.18 13.16
N LEU A 198 -2.29 -8.19 13.19
CA LEU A 198 -2.09 -6.93 13.90
C LEU A 198 -2.46 -7.04 15.39
N LEU A 199 -3.65 -7.57 15.71
CA LEU A 199 -4.17 -7.57 17.09
C LEU A 199 -3.44 -8.54 18.01
N GLN A 200 -3.02 -9.72 17.52
CA GLN A 200 -2.33 -10.71 18.34
C GLN A 200 -1.07 -10.16 19.03
N PRO A 201 -0.07 -9.59 18.31
CA PRO A 201 1.13 -9.06 18.96
C PRO A 201 0.82 -7.83 19.84
N LEU A 202 -0.18 -7.01 19.47
CA LEU A 202 -0.60 -5.87 20.30
C LEU A 202 -1.19 -6.31 21.65
N ILE A 203 -2.08 -7.31 21.65
CA ILE A 203 -2.64 -7.88 22.89
C ILE A 203 -1.52 -8.49 23.73
N ALA A 204 -0.59 -9.22 23.11
CA ALA A 204 0.55 -9.80 23.82
C ALA A 204 1.44 -8.71 24.47
N GLY A 205 1.71 -7.61 23.75
CA GLY A 205 2.48 -6.48 24.26
C GLY A 205 1.77 -5.71 25.37
N LEU A 206 0.46 -5.46 25.26
CA LEU A 206 -0.34 -4.85 26.32
C LEU A 206 -0.41 -5.72 27.58
N ALA A 207 -0.48 -7.05 27.40
CA ALA A 207 -0.39 -8.00 28.48
C ALA A 207 0.98 -7.96 29.18
N ASP A 208 2.08 -7.76 28.44
CA ASP A 208 3.41 -7.55 29.04
C ASP A 208 3.52 -6.21 29.76
N GLN A 209 2.95 -5.14 29.21
CA GLN A 209 2.87 -3.83 29.88
C GLN A 209 2.10 -3.91 31.20
N LEU A 210 1.01 -4.69 31.25
CA LEU A 210 0.27 -4.94 32.48
C LEU A 210 1.14 -5.63 33.54
N LEU A 211 1.91 -6.65 33.14
CA LEU A 211 2.86 -7.33 34.03
C LEU A 211 4.00 -6.42 34.49
N GLN A 212 4.44 -5.49 33.63
CA GLN A 212 5.45 -4.49 33.98
C GLN A 212 4.90 -3.45 34.96
N ALA A 213 3.70 -2.92 34.73
CA ALA A 213 3.04 -2.01 35.66
C ALA A 213 2.83 -2.65 37.04
N ALA A 214 2.54 -3.96 37.07
CA ALA A 214 2.46 -4.75 38.29
C ALA A 214 3.82 -4.90 38.99
N GLN A 215 4.91 -5.06 38.23
CA GLN A 215 6.27 -5.11 38.79
C GLN A 215 6.69 -3.78 39.42
N GLU A 216 6.28 -2.68 38.81
CA GLU A 216 6.56 -1.31 39.26
C GLU A 216 5.60 -0.83 40.36
N HIS A 217 4.62 -1.65 40.76
CA HIS A 217 3.56 -1.30 41.70
C HIS A 217 2.82 0.02 41.34
N SER A 218 2.63 0.25 40.04
CA SER A 218 2.00 1.48 39.53
C SER A 218 0.49 1.29 39.36
N CYS A 219 -0.30 1.75 40.34
CA CYS A 219 -1.78 1.78 40.27
C CYS A 219 -2.35 2.44 38.98
N PRO A 220 -1.93 3.66 38.60
CA PRO A 220 -2.42 4.28 37.36
C PRO A 220 -1.97 3.51 36.11
N GLY A 221 -0.71 3.04 36.08
CA GLY A 221 -0.20 2.23 34.97
C GLY A 221 -0.95 0.90 34.81
N LEU A 222 -1.35 0.27 35.92
CA LEU A 222 -2.12 -0.98 35.92
C LEU A 222 -3.53 -0.77 35.36
N ARG A 223 -4.20 0.34 35.74
CA ARG A 223 -5.53 0.70 35.21
C ARG A 223 -5.49 1.02 33.72
N ASP A 224 -4.52 1.81 33.28
CA ASP A 224 -4.37 2.20 31.88
C ASP A 224 -4.03 0.98 31.00
N ALA A 225 -3.09 0.14 31.44
CA ALA A 225 -2.73 -1.09 30.74
C ALA A 225 -3.90 -2.07 30.67
N LEU A 226 -4.66 -2.26 31.76
CA LEU A 226 -5.82 -3.14 31.79
C LEU A 226 -6.91 -2.64 30.83
N LYS A 227 -7.20 -1.34 30.85
CA LYS A 227 -8.21 -0.75 29.97
C LYS A 227 -7.85 -0.96 28.51
N ASN A 228 -6.61 -0.63 28.12
CA ASN A 228 -6.15 -0.84 26.74
C ASN A 228 -6.16 -2.32 26.34
N LEU A 229 -5.75 -3.22 27.24
CA LEU A 229 -5.81 -4.66 27.02
C LEU A 229 -7.25 -5.15 26.82
N SER A 230 -8.20 -4.69 27.64
CA SER A 230 -9.62 -5.03 27.53
C SER A 230 -10.20 -4.56 26.20
N ASP A 231 -10.02 -3.28 25.88
CA ASP A 231 -10.54 -2.67 24.64
C ASP A 231 -10.01 -3.41 23.40
N LYS A 232 -8.73 -3.77 23.36
CA LYS A 232 -8.14 -4.50 22.24
C LYS A 232 -8.54 -5.97 22.18
N THR A 233 -8.72 -6.62 23.34
CA THR A 233 -9.19 -8.01 23.40
C THR A 233 -10.66 -8.11 22.97
N GLU A 234 -11.50 -7.14 23.34
CA GLU A 234 -12.89 -7.04 22.86
C GLU A 234 -12.97 -6.80 21.35
N GLN A 235 -12.15 -5.89 20.82
CA GLN A 235 -12.02 -5.67 19.39
C GLN A 235 -11.65 -6.97 18.66
N PHE A 236 -10.68 -7.72 19.20
CA PHE A 236 -10.26 -9.01 18.66
C PHE A 236 -11.38 -10.05 18.64
N VAL A 237 -12.13 -10.17 19.73
CA VAL A 237 -13.29 -11.08 19.81
C VAL A 237 -14.36 -10.69 18.80
N HIS A 238 -14.67 -9.40 18.66
CA HIS A 238 -15.67 -8.92 17.72
C HIS A 238 -15.31 -9.25 16.27
N THR A 239 -14.03 -9.09 15.87
CA THR A 239 -13.57 -9.44 14.52
C THR A 239 -13.71 -10.93 14.21
N LEU A 240 -13.53 -11.80 15.21
CA LEU A 240 -13.53 -13.26 15.04
C LEU A 240 -14.90 -13.91 15.20
N LYS A 241 -15.89 -13.16 15.67
CA LYS A 241 -17.30 -13.60 15.72
C LYS A 241 -17.97 -13.65 14.35
N ASP A 242 -17.19 -13.56 13.27
CA ASP A 242 -17.68 -13.68 11.91
C ASP A 242 -18.11 -15.12 11.61
N GLU A 243 -19.35 -15.29 11.13
CA GLU A 243 -19.91 -16.59 10.70
C GLU A 243 -19.03 -17.29 9.64
N LEU A 244 -18.23 -16.52 8.91
CA LEU A 244 -17.25 -17.06 7.97
C LEU A 244 -16.19 -17.93 8.69
N VAL A 245 -15.74 -17.55 9.88
CA VAL A 245 -14.72 -18.32 10.63
C VAL A 245 -15.28 -19.67 11.04
N LYS A 246 -16.50 -19.68 11.59
CA LYS A 246 -17.19 -20.92 11.98
C LYS A 246 -17.45 -21.81 10.77
N SER A 247 -18.03 -21.26 9.70
CA SER A 247 -18.31 -22.03 8.47
C SER A 247 -17.04 -22.56 7.78
N ALA A 248 -15.94 -21.81 7.80
CA ALA A 248 -14.66 -22.25 7.27
C ALA A 248 -14.02 -23.39 8.07
N LEU A 249 -14.11 -23.34 9.41
CA LEU A 249 -13.64 -24.41 10.28
C LEU A 249 -14.44 -25.70 10.07
N LEU A 250 -15.76 -25.59 9.92
CA LEU A 250 -16.64 -26.72 9.56
C LEU A 250 -16.23 -27.33 8.21
N ALA A 251 -16.01 -26.50 7.20
CA ALA A 251 -15.58 -26.94 5.88
C ALA A 251 -14.20 -27.62 5.91
N LEU A 252 -13.24 -27.07 6.67
CA LEU A 252 -11.93 -27.67 6.88
C LEU A 252 -12.02 -29.03 7.61
N HIS A 253 -12.94 -29.18 8.57
CA HIS A 253 -13.18 -30.45 9.23
C HIS A 253 -13.75 -31.49 8.27
N ALA A 254 -14.73 -31.10 7.45
CA ALA A 254 -15.29 -31.97 6.40
C ALA A 254 -14.26 -32.40 5.35
N ALA A 255 -13.20 -31.59 5.16
CA ALA A 255 -12.09 -31.88 4.25
C ALA A 255 -11.07 -32.92 4.78
N ARG A 256 -11.20 -33.41 6.02
CA ARG A 256 -10.29 -34.40 6.62
C ARG A 256 -10.50 -35.83 6.05
N PRO A 257 -9.47 -36.70 6.01
CA PRO A 257 -9.55 -38.04 5.40
C PRO A 257 -10.67 -38.94 5.97
N GLY A 258 -10.90 -38.88 7.29
CA GLY A 258 -11.86 -39.74 7.99
C GLY A 258 -13.34 -39.43 7.72
N TYR A 259 -13.66 -38.25 7.18
CA TYR A 259 -15.03 -37.80 6.96
C TYR A 259 -15.65 -38.42 5.69
N VAL A 260 -14.88 -38.49 4.60
CA VAL A 260 -15.33 -39.00 3.30
C VAL A 260 -15.63 -40.51 3.33
N SER A 261 -14.84 -41.29 4.07
CA SER A 261 -15.03 -42.74 4.18
C SER A 261 -16.26 -43.16 5.01
N LYS A 262 -16.79 -42.28 5.87
CA LYS A 262 -18.01 -42.57 6.66
C LYS A 262 -19.30 -42.25 5.90
N SER A 263 -19.29 -41.23 5.04
CA SER A 263 -20.44 -40.92 4.15
C SER A 263 -20.73 -42.05 3.16
N GLN A 264 -19.70 -42.73 2.63
CA GLN A 264 -19.89 -43.88 1.73
C GLN A 264 -20.30 -45.19 2.43
N LYS A 265 -20.13 -45.31 3.75
CA LYS A 265 -20.49 -46.54 4.50
C LYS A 265 -21.93 -46.54 5.05
N GLN A 266 -22.73 -45.51 4.79
CA GLN A 266 -24.14 -45.42 5.23
C GLN A 266 -25.17 -45.88 4.18
N ASN A 267 -24.81 -46.76 3.23
CA ASN A 267 -25.81 -47.47 2.41
C ASN A 267 -25.51 -48.99 2.33
N PRO A 268 -26.05 -49.82 3.23
CA PRO A 268 -26.23 -51.24 2.98
C PRO A 268 -27.70 -51.49 2.62
N ASN A 269 -28.01 -51.58 1.32
CA ASN A 269 -29.10 -52.41 0.80
C ASN A 269 -29.02 -52.50 -0.74
N PRO A 270 -28.64 -53.65 -1.31
CA PRO A 270 -28.94 -53.97 -2.69
C PRO A 270 -30.22 -54.81 -2.75
N SER A 271 -31.28 -54.28 -3.36
CA SER A 271 -32.39 -55.10 -3.85
C SER A 271 -32.56 -54.88 -5.36
N PRO A 272 -32.68 -55.95 -6.17
CA PRO A 272 -32.72 -55.83 -7.63
C PRO A 272 -34.17 -55.66 -8.12
N SER A 273 -34.44 -54.63 -8.92
CA SER A 273 -35.57 -54.66 -9.85
C SER A 273 -35.39 -53.66 -10.99
N THR A 274 -35.64 -54.18 -12.20
CA THR A 274 -35.51 -53.60 -13.54
C THR A 274 -36.48 -52.48 -13.90
N THR A 275 -36.13 -51.80 -15.00
CA THR A 275 -36.93 -51.13 -16.06
C THR A 275 -37.19 -49.60 -16.05
N ARG A 276 -36.58 -48.96 -17.07
CA ARG A 276 -37.04 -47.90 -18.00
C ARG A 276 -37.47 -46.51 -17.48
N GLY A 277 -36.85 -45.48 -18.07
CA GLY A 277 -37.58 -44.37 -18.69
C GLY A 277 -37.37 -42.96 -18.13
N GLU A 278 -36.81 -42.11 -18.99
CA GLU A 278 -37.05 -40.65 -19.13
C GLU A 278 -36.44 -39.64 -18.14
N GLY A 279 -36.07 -38.50 -18.72
CA GLY A 279 -35.23 -37.46 -18.15
C GLY A 279 -35.90 -36.58 -17.12
N GLY A 280 -35.08 -36.06 -16.20
CA GLY A 280 -35.41 -34.98 -15.28
C GLY A 280 -34.16 -34.18 -14.93
N PRO A 281 -34.28 -32.88 -14.61
CA PRO A 281 -33.14 -32.00 -14.39
C PRO A 281 -32.42 -32.36 -13.08
N LEU A 282 -31.09 -32.34 -13.13
CA LEU A 282 -30.21 -32.48 -11.97
C LEU A 282 -30.63 -31.49 -10.87
N LYS A 283 -31.08 -32.02 -9.73
CA LYS A 283 -31.42 -31.24 -8.53
C LYS A 283 -30.17 -30.58 -7.96
N HIS A 284 -30.31 -29.29 -7.65
CA HIS A 284 -29.42 -28.50 -6.79
C HIS A 284 -28.94 -29.31 -5.57
N GLN A 285 -27.62 -29.49 -5.42
CA GLN A 285 -27.02 -29.79 -4.11
C GLN A 285 -26.75 -28.45 -3.43
N ASP A 286 -27.80 -27.85 -2.90
CA ASP A 286 -27.65 -26.92 -1.79
C ASP A 286 -27.32 -27.73 -0.53
N SER A 287 -26.57 -27.12 0.39
CA SER A 287 -26.37 -27.49 1.80
C SER A 287 -24.99 -28.04 2.15
N ILE A 288 -24.26 -27.20 2.89
CA ILE A 288 -23.23 -27.59 3.87
C ILE A 288 -23.80 -28.77 4.69
N PRO A 289 -23.08 -29.90 4.87
CA PRO A 289 -23.64 -31.07 5.53
C PRO A 289 -23.90 -30.82 7.03
N HIS A 290 -25.13 -31.00 7.51
CA HIS A 290 -25.47 -30.92 8.94
C HIS A 290 -24.92 -32.14 9.72
N HIS A 291 -24.28 -31.85 10.85
CA HIS A 291 -23.31 -32.69 11.56
C HIS A 291 -23.90 -33.67 12.59
N LYS A 292 -23.24 -34.84 12.74
CA LYS A 292 -23.37 -35.74 13.92
C LYS A 292 -22.03 -36.06 14.62
N GLU A 293 -20.89 -35.58 14.12
CA GLU A 293 -19.55 -35.87 14.69
C GLU A 293 -18.65 -34.64 14.87
N TYR A 294 -19.08 -33.44 14.44
CA TYR A 294 -18.37 -32.21 14.77
C TYR A 294 -19.02 -31.59 16.00
N ASP A 295 -18.23 -31.27 17.02
CA ASP A 295 -18.69 -30.45 18.14
C ASP A 295 -18.85 -29.03 17.60
N GLU A 296 -20.04 -28.69 17.08
CA GLU A 296 -20.36 -27.35 16.57
C GLU A 296 -20.11 -26.25 17.61
N GLU A 297 -20.06 -26.64 18.89
CA GLU A 297 -19.75 -25.78 20.03
C GLU A 297 -18.25 -25.70 20.36
N GLU A 298 -17.36 -26.47 19.71
CA GLU A 298 -15.92 -26.45 20.03
C GLU A 298 -15.33 -25.06 19.77
N TRP A 299 -15.67 -24.46 18.62
CA TRP A 299 -15.28 -23.08 18.32
C TRP A 299 -15.88 -22.12 19.37
N ASP A 300 -17.16 -22.29 19.69
CA ASP A 300 -17.88 -21.45 20.65
C ASP A 300 -17.28 -21.51 22.06
N ARG A 301 -16.76 -22.67 22.46
CA ARG A 301 -16.01 -22.85 23.72
C ARG A 301 -14.62 -22.20 23.67
N VAL A 302 -13.90 -22.34 22.56
CA VAL A 302 -12.51 -21.87 22.42
C VAL A 302 -12.43 -20.35 22.46
N TRP A 303 -13.31 -19.64 21.74
CA TRP A 303 -13.30 -18.17 21.80
C TRP A 303 -13.93 -17.65 23.10
N ALA A 304 -14.93 -18.32 23.68
CA ALA A 304 -15.48 -17.95 24.99
C ALA A 304 -14.44 -18.02 26.13
N ASN A 305 -13.42 -18.87 26.00
CA ASN A 305 -12.32 -18.93 26.97
C ASN A 305 -11.48 -17.65 26.99
N VAL A 306 -11.38 -16.90 25.89
CA VAL A 306 -10.68 -15.60 25.87
C VAL A 306 -11.39 -14.60 26.78
N ALA A 307 -12.73 -14.50 26.67
CA ALA A 307 -13.53 -13.61 27.53
C ALA A 307 -13.44 -14.02 29.01
N LYS A 308 -13.45 -15.34 29.31
CA LYS A 308 -13.26 -15.83 30.68
C LYS A 308 -11.87 -15.46 31.22
N CYS A 309 -10.81 -15.66 30.45
CA CYS A 309 -9.46 -15.31 30.87
C CYS A 309 -9.28 -13.80 31.07
N LEU A 310 -9.87 -12.97 30.20
CA LEU A 310 -9.87 -11.52 30.36
C LEU A 310 -10.57 -11.11 31.66
N ASN A 311 -11.76 -11.66 31.93
CA ASN A 311 -12.49 -11.41 33.18
C ASN A 311 -11.69 -11.85 34.43
N CYS A 312 -10.94 -12.96 34.35
CA CYS A 312 -10.03 -13.37 35.42
C CYS A 312 -8.90 -12.36 35.65
N VAL A 313 -8.33 -11.79 34.58
CA VAL A 313 -7.30 -10.74 34.68
C VAL A 313 -7.89 -9.46 35.29
N ILE A 314 -9.07 -9.03 34.84
CA ILE A 314 -9.78 -7.86 35.38
C ILE A 314 -10.02 -8.04 36.88
N ALA A 315 -10.63 -9.16 37.28
CA ALA A 315 -10.93 -9.43 38.69
C ALA A 315 -9.68 -9.49 39.57
N MET A 316 -8.56 -10.01 39.04
CA MET A 316 -7.30 -10.04 39.78
C MET A 316 -6.70 -8.63 39.92
N VAL A 317 -6.76 -7.80 38.88
CA VAL A 317 -6.29 -6.40 38.95
C VAL A 317 -7.14 -5.59 39.93
N ASP A 318 -8.47 -5.73 39.88
CA ASP A 318 -9.38 -5.03 40.79
C ASP A 318 -9.08 -5.40 42.25
N LYS A 319 -8.88 -6.68 42.54
CA LYS A 319 -8.47 -7.17 43.86
C LYS A 319 -7.16 -6.53 44.32
N LEU A 320 -6.15 -6.45 43.46
CA LEU A 320 -4.85 -5.84 43.81
C LEU A 320 -4.98 -4.34 44.09
N LEU A 321 -5.84 -3.63 43.35
CA LEU A 321 -6.12 -2.21 43.55
C LEU A 321 -6.89 -1.97 44.87
N GLU A 322 -7.82 -2.85 45.23
CA GLU A 322 -8.53 -2.81 46.52
C GLU A 322 -7.58 -3.09 47.70
N GLU A 323 -6.67 -4.05 47.56
CA GLU A 323 -5.63 -4.35 48.57
C GLU A 323 -4.63 -3.19 48.77
N ASP A 324 -4.36 -2.38 47.74
CA ASP A 324 -3.49 -1.19 47.86
C ASP A 324 -4.20 -0.03 48.56
N ASN A 325 -5.45 0.25 48.17
CA ASN A 325 -6.28 1.29 48.78
C ASN A 325 -6.50 1.02 50.28
N SER A 326 -6.76 -0.23 50.65
CA SER A 326 -6.96 -0.63 52.06
C SER A 326 -5.69 -0.55 52.92
N LYS A 327 -4.50 -0.72 52.33
CA LYS A 327 -3.21 -0.52 53.02
C LYS A 327 -2.85 0.95 53.22
N GLN A 328 -3.29 1.83 52.32
CA GLN A 328 -3.08 3.28 52.45
C GLN A 328 -3.98 3.93 53.51
N GLU A 329 -5.13 3.33 53.84
CA GLU A 329 -6.07 3.86 54.86
C GLU A 329 -5.80 3.37 56.30
N SER A 330 -4.91 2.39 56.52
CA SER A 330 -4.61 1.87 57.87
C SER A 330 -3.53 2.69 58.60
N VAL A 331 -3.91 3.39 59.67
CA VAL A 331 -3.03 4.04 60.65
C VAL A 331 -2.27 2.95 61.45
N PRO A 332 -0.97 3.12 61.81
CA PRO A 332 -0.22 2.06 62.48
C PRO A 332 -0.57 1.98 63.97
N GLU A 333 -1.25 0.91 64.39
CA GLU A 333 -1.33 0.50 65.80
C GLU A 333 -0.70 -0.87 66.04
N GLN A 334 -0.14 -0.99 67.24
CA GLN A 334 0.90 -1.90 67.72
C GLN A 334 0.88 -3.38 67.28
N GLN A 335 2.11 -3.87 67.10
CA GLN A 335 2.53 -5.28 67.13
C GLN A 335 1.92 -6.06 68.31
N LEU A 336 1.28 -7.19 68.01
CA LEU A 336 1.41 -8.41 68.80
C LEU A 336 1.25 -9.63 67.88
N ALA A 337 2.21 -10.55 68.04
CA ALA A 337 2.39 -11.73 67.20
C ALA A 337 1.27 -12.74 67.42
N ASP A 338 0.80 -13.36 66.33
CA ASP A 338 0.34 -14.74 66.38
C ASP A 338 0.73 -15.50 65.11
N VAL A 339 1.22 -16.71 65.37
CA VAL A 339 1.77 -17.67 64.40
C VAL A 339 0.60 -18.28 63.62
N ILE A 340 0.27 -17.71 62.48
CA ILE A 340 -0.47 -18.39 61.42
C ILE A 340 0.33 -18.19 60.13
N ILE A 341 0.66 -19.30 59.50
CA ILE A 341 1.40 -19.45 58.24
C ILE A 341 1.08 -18.28 57.29
N SER A 342 1.94 -17.26 57.26
CA SER A 342 1.82 -16.16 56.32
C SER A 342 2.20 -16.71 54.95
N HIS A 343 1.20 -17.11 54.16
CA HIS A 343 1.35 -17.05 52.72
C HIS A 343 1.64 -15.58 52.41
N ASN A 344 2.92 -15.24 52.23
CA ASN A 344 3.29 -14.00 51.57
C ASN A 344 2.57 -14.05 50.21
N PRO A 345 1.54 -13.21 49.97
CA PRO A 345 0.98 -13.11 48.65
C PRO A 345 2.16 -12.66 47.78
N GLY A 346 2.49 -13.43 46.76
CA GLY A 346 3.57 -13.07 45.85
C GLY A 346 3.43 -11.63 45.35
N THR A 347 4.52 -11.07 44.83
CA THR A 347 4.51 -9.74 44.21
C THR A 347 3.33 -9.61 43.23
N TRP A 348 2.76 -8.41 43.02
CA TRP A 348 1.60 -8.23 42.13
C TRP A 348 1.78 -8.92 40.78
N ARG A 349 3.02 -8.89 40.26
CA ARG A 349 3.44 -9.62 39.07
C ARG A 349 3.26 -11.13 39.18
N GLU A 350 3.66 -11.77 40.27
CA GLU A 350 3.51 -13.22 40.47
C GLU A 350 2.03 -13.64 40.47
N GLN A 351 1.16 -12.82 41.06
CA GLN A 351 -0.29 -13.06 41.07
C GLN A 351 -0.92 -12.89 39.67
N LEU A 352 -0.47 -11.91 38.90
CA LEU A 352 -0.98 -11.65 37.54
C LEU A 352 -0.35 -12.53 36.46
N CYS A 353 0.84 -13.09 36.70
CA CYS A 353 1.60 -13.84 35.70
C CYS A 353 0.79 -15.02 35.13
N ALA A 354 0.16 -15.82 35.99
CA ALA A 354 -0.61 -16.99 35.55
C ALA A 354 -1.89 -16.60 34.76
N PRO A 355 -2.77 -15.70 35.25
CA PRO A 355 -3.92 -15.21 34.48
C PRO A 355 -3.55 -14.59 33.13
N VAL A 356 -2.50 -13.75 33.10
CA VAL A 356 -2.05 -13.08 31.88
C VAL A 356 -1.46 -14.07 30.89
N THR A 357 -0.66 -15.03 31.35
CA THR A 357 -0.12 -16.09 30.49
C THR A 357 -1.25 -16.94 29.91
N LYS A 358 -2.27 -17.28 30.71
CA LYS A 358 -3.44 -18.02 30.24
C LYS A 358 -4.23 -17.25 29.18
N LEU A 359 -4.41 -15.93 29.35
CA LEU A 359 -5.02 -15.08 28.34
C LEU A 359 -4.23 -15.11 27.02
N LYS A 360 -2.90 -14.96 27.08
CA LYS A 360 -2.03 -15.04 25.90
C LYS A 360 -2.16 -16.38 25.16
N GLU A 361 -2.17 -17.49 25.90
CA GLU A 361 -2.37 -18.83 25.34
C GLU A 361 -3.74 -18.97 24.66
N CYS A 362 -4.83 -18.52 25.29
CA CYS A 362 -6.17 -18.59 24.72
C CYS A 362 -6.30 -17.74 23.46
N VAL A 363 -5.73 -16.52 23.45
CA VAL A 363 -5.69 -15.67 22.24
C VAL A 363 -4.90 -16.36 21.13
N MET A 364 -3.76 -16.98 21.44
CA MET A 364 -2.96 -17.72 20.47
C MET A 364 -3.72 -18.92 19.88
N GLU A 365 -4.41 -19.71 20.70
CA GLU A 365 -5.20 -20.86 20.24
C GLU A 365 -6.32 -20.45 19.28
N VAL A 366 -7.05 -19.38 19.63
CA VAL A 366 -8.11 -18.82 18.78
C VAL A 366 -7.52 -18.34 17.45
N VAL A 367 -6.37 -17.65 17.48
CA VAL A 367 -5.69 -17.19 16.26
C VAL A 367 -5.30 -18.36 15.37
N GLU A 368 -4.69 -19.40 15.94
CA GLU A 368 -4.27 -20.59 15.19
C GLU A 368 -5.45 -21.30 14.51
N LYS A 369 -6.57 -21.48 15.23
CA LYS A 369 -7.77 -22.09 14.65
C LYS A 369 -8.37 -21.22 13.55
N ALA A 370 -8.61 -19.94 13.81
CA ALA A 370 -9.16 -19.02 12.81
C ALA A 370 -8.25 -18.91 11.59
N ARG A 371 -6.92 -18.87 11.78
CA ARG A 371 -5.93 -18.87 10.71
C ARG A 371 -6.12 -20.07 9.79
N ARG A 372 -6.20 -21.29 10.35
CA ARG A 372 -6.42 -22.51 9.56
C ARG A 372 -7.74 -22.48 8.77
N GLY A 373 -8.83 -22.03 9.39
CA GLY A 373 -10.11 -21.86 8.71
C GLY A 373 -10.01 -20.89 7.53
N MET A 374 -9.48 -19.69 7.76
CA MET A 374 -9.32 -18.68 6.71
C MET A 374 -8.34 -19.11 5.62
N THR A 375 -7.23 -19.76 5.98
CA THR A 375 -6.30 -20.35 5.01
C THR A 375 -6.97 -21.40 4.14
N PHE A 376 -7.91 -22.19 4.68
CA PHE A 376 -8.67 -23.15 3.88
C PHE A 376 -9.61 -22.45 2.89
N VAL A 377 -10.25 -21.34 3.27
CA VAL A 377 -11.03 -20.49 2.34
C VAL A 377 -10.14 -19.97 1.21
N LEU A 378 -8.95 -19.46 1.55
CA LEU A 378 -8.02 -18.91 0.57
C LEU A 378 -7.36 -19.97 -0.32
N LEU A 379 -7.17 -21.20 0.18
CA LEU A 379 -6.74 -22.33 -0.64
C LEU A 379 -7.72 -22.55 -1.80
N GLN A 380 -9.03 -22.50 -1.53
CA GLN A 380 -10.05 -22.69 -2.56
C GLN A 380 -9.99 -21.57 -3.60
N GLU A 381 -9.84 -20.32 -3.18
CA GLU A 381 -9.64 -19.21 -4.11
C GLU A 381 -8.39 -19.40 -4.98
N ALA A 382 -7.26 -19.73 -4.37
CA ALA A 382 -5.99 -19.90 -5.08
C ALA A 382 -6.02 -21.09 -6.04
N ALA A 383 -6.81 -22.11 -5.72
CA ALA A 383 -6.98 -23.29 -6.55
C ALA A 383 -7.94 -23.07 -7.73
N CYS A 384 -9.08 -22.41 -7.48
CA CYS A 384 -10.03 -22.01 -8.51
C CYS A 384 -9.48 -20.90 -9.42
N SER A 385 -8.41 -20.22 -8.99
CA SER A 385 -7.67 -19.29 -9.83
C SER A 385 -7.04 -20.06 -11.01
N ILE A 386 -7.43 -19.71 -12.24
CA ILE A 386 -6.77 -20.16 -13.46
C ILE A 386 -5.26 -19.88 -13.32
N PRO A 387 -4.33 -20.69 -13.86
CA PRO A 387 -2.88 -20.43 -13.80
C PRO A 387 -2.47 -18.99 -14.15
N GLN A 388 -3.29 -18.31 -14.95
CA GLN A 388 -3.18 -16.90 -15.28
C GLN A 388 -3.17 -15.94 -14.08
N GLY A 389 -3.87 -16.25 -12.97
CA GLY A 389 -3.96 -15.35 -11.79
C GLY A 389 -2.60 -15.01 -11.18
N PHE A 390 -1.69 -16.00 -11.13
CA PHE A 390 -0.32 -15.83 -10.66
C PHE A 390 0.53 -14.96 -11.59
N PHE A 391 0.36 -15.10 -12.92
CA PHE A 391 1.00 -14.21 -13.89
C PHE A 391 0.48 -12.76 -13.77
N LEU A 392 -0.82 -12.58 -13.51
CA LEU A 392 -1.41 -11.25 -13.31
C LEU A 392 -0.90 -10.61 -12.03
N GLN A 393 -0.76 -11.38 -10.95
CA GLN A 393 -0.13 -10.90 -9.71
C GLN A 393 1.31 -10.46 -9.98
N GLN A 394 2.12 -11.25 -10.67
CA GLN A 394 3.49 -10.87 -11.02
C GLN A 394 3.53 -9.59 -11.88
N ARG A 395 2.65 -9.45 -12.87
CA ARG A 395 2.54 -8.23 -13.67
C ARG A 395 2.18 -7.02 -12.82
N ARG A 396 1.23 -7.17 -11.88
CA ARG A 396 0.82 -6.11 -10.95
C ARG A 396 1.96 -5.73 -10.01
N ASP A 397 2.67 -6.70 -9.44
CA ASP A 397 3.82 -6.51 -8.55
C ASP A 397 4.95 -5.73 -9.26
N VAL A 398 5.20 -6.03 -10.54
CA VAL A 398 6.16 -5.32 -11.40
C VAL A 398 5.78 -3.86 -11.58
N VAL A 399 4.55 -3.60 -12.04
CA VAL A 399 4.10 -2.24 -12.36
C VAL A 399 4.00 -1.40 -11.08
N PHE A 400 3.49 -1.98 -10.00
CA PHE A 400 3.44 -1.34 -8.69
C PHE A 400 4.84 -0.99 -8.17
N SER A 401 5.81 -1.88 -8.32
CA SER A 401 7.20 -1.62 -7.90
C SER A 401 7.82 -0.41 -8.63
N GLN A 402 7.63 -0.33 -9.95
CA GLN A 402 8.07 0.82 -10.74
C GLN A 402 7.37 2.12 -10.30
N ALA A 403 6.06 2.06 -10.03
CA ALA A 403 5.26 3.20 -9.59
C ALA A 403 5.63 3.67 -8.18
N LEU A 404 5.84 2.74 -7.23
CA LEU A 404 6.21 3.06 -5.84
C LEU A 404 7.60 3.69 -5.77
N ALA A 405 8.57 3.17 -6.54
CA ALA A 405 9.90 3.75 -6.59
C ALA A 405 9.87 5.21 -7.08
N ALA A 406 9.04 5.51 -8.09
CA ALA A 406 8.80 6.87 -8.54
C ALA A 406 8.12 7.71 -7.45
N LEU A 407 7.06 7.20 -6.83
CA LEU A 407 6.33 7.95 -5.80
C LEU A 407 7.22 8.28 -4.60
N ALA A 408 7.97 7.30 -4.08
CA ALA A 408 8.89 7.50 -2.97
C ALA A 408 9.97 8.56 -3.30
N CYS A 409 10.50 8.53 -4.53
CA CYS A 409 11.42 9.56 -5.03
C CYS A 409 10.80 10.96 -4.98
N GLY A 410 9.59 11.11 -5.51
CA GLY A 410 8.89 12.39 -5.52
C GLY A 410 8.46 12.87 -4.12
N PHE A 411 8.05 11.95 -3.25
CA PHE A 411 7.67 12.25 -1.87
C PHE A 411 8.86 12.79 -1.08
N VAL A 412 10.01 12.10 -1.14
CA VAL A 412 11.24 12.55 -0.49
C VAL A 412 11.64 13.93 -1.01
N MET A 413 11.66 14.14 -2.33
CA MET A 413 11.96 15.45 -2.91
C MET A 413 11.03 16.55 -2.39
N ARG A 414 9.73 16.30 -2.38
CA ARG A 414 8.73 17.28 -1.94
C ARG A 414 8.81 17.55 -0.44
N LEU A 415 9.05 16.52 0.38
CA LEU A 415 9.25 16.63 1.81
C LEU A 415 10.44 17.55 2.08
N TYR A 416 11.61 17.25 1.52
CA TYR A 416 12.83 18.06 1.68
C TYR A 416 12.64 19.51 1.21
N ALA A 417 11.91 19.74 0.12
CA ALA A 417 11.62 21.09 -0.37
C ALA A 417 10.63 21.87 0.53
N GLY A 418 9.73 21.17 1.23
CA GLY A 418 8.69 21.79 2.07
C GLY A 418 9.00 21.85 3.56
N MET A 419 10.16 21.36 4.01
CA MET A 419 10.48 21.21 5.43
C MET A 419 10.43 22.49 6.26
N GLN A 420 10.64 23.65 5.63
CA GLN A 420 10.61 24.95 6.31
C GLN A 420 9.24 25.63 6.19
N ASP A 421 8.34 25.08 5.38
CA ASP A 421 7.02 25.62 5.12
C ASP A 421 6.02 25.00 6.11
N GLN A 422 5.59 25.80 7.09
CA GLN A 422 4.63 25.37 8.11
C GLN A 422 3.25 25.09 7.52
N GLY A 423 2.86 25.80 6.46
CA GLY A 423 1.61 25.55 5.74
C GLY A 423 1.63 24.19 5.05
N PHE A 424 2.73 23.87 4.37
CA PHE A 424 2.97 22.55 3.79
C PHE A 424 2.93 21.43 4.83
N LEU A 425 3.66 21.58 5.94
CA LEU A 425 3.70 20.55 6.99
C LEU A 425 2.33 20.31 7.60
N ARG A 426 1.55 21.37 7.83
CA ARG A 426 0.17 21.29 8.29
C ARG A 426 -0.74 20.56 7.30
N GLN A 427 -0.65 20.89 6.01
CA GLN A 427 -1.36 20.16 4.95
C GLN A 427 -0.97 18.68 4.94
N LEU A 428 0.32 18.38 5.02
CA LEU A 428 0.88 17.04 4.93
C LEU A 428 0.30 16.10 6.00
N HIS A 429 0.23 16.53 7.27
CA HIS A 429 -0.25 15.66 8.36
C HIS A 429 -1.77 15.72 8.57
N LEU A 430 -2.47 16.77 8.12
CA LEU A 430 -3.94 16.85 8.26
C LEU A 430 -4.68 16.17 7.11
N VAL A 431 -4.20 16.35 5.88
CA VAL A 431 -4.90 15.90 4.67
C VAL A 431 -4.04 14.90 3.89
N GLY A 432 -2.77 15.22 3.65
CA GLY A 432 -1.88 14.49 2.76
C GLY A 432 -1.50 15.28 1.51
N LEU A 433 -0.94 14.60 0.50
CA LEU A 433 -0.47 15.23 -0.74
C LEU A 433 -1.13 14.63 -1.97
N VAL A 434 -1.38 15.46 -2.99
CA VAL A 434 -1.70 14.95 -4.33
C VAL A 434 -0.41 14.59 -5.07
N ALA A 435 -0.38 13.44 -5.73
CA ALA A 435 0.69 13.03 -6.63
C ALA A 435 0.15 12.94 -8.05
N GLN A 436 0.44 13.94 -8.88
CA GLN A 436 -0.13 14.03 -10.23
C GLN A 436 0.85 13.50 -11.28
N PHE A 437 0.45 12.37 -11.86
CA PHE A 437 1.11 11.69 -12.97
C PHE A 437 0.56 12.17 -14.31
N GLU A 438 1.43 12.75 -15.12
CA GLU A 438 1.16 13.01 -16.52
C GLU A 438 1.68 11.85 -17.37
N SER A 439 0.81 11.33 -18.24
CA SER A 439 1.18 10.35 -19.24
C SER A 439 0.98 10.89 -20.66
N LEU A 440 2.02 10.72 -21.48
CA LEU A 440 2.05 11.10 -22.88
C LEU A 440 1.82 9.91 -23.83
N LEU A 441 1.37 8.76 -23.28
CA LEU A 441 1.15 7.52 -24.01
C LEU A 441 -0.04 7.62 -24.97
N SER A 442 0.12 7.08 -26.18
CA SER A 442 -0.99 6.94 -27.12
C SER A 442 -1.89 5.77 -26.77
N THR A 443 -3.18 5.88 -27.08
CA THR A 443 -4.16 4.77 -26.96
C THR A 443 -4.12 3.83 -28.17
N TYR A 444 -2.94 3.59 -28.73
CA TYR A 444 -2.76 2.75 -29.92
C TYR A 444 -1.58 1.78 -29.77
N SER A 445 -1.62 0.68 -30.51
CA SER A 445 -0.55 -0.34 -30.57
C SER A 445 -0.14 -0.82 -29.17
N GLU A 446 1.15 -0.90 -28.86
CA GLU A 446 1.63 -1.34 -27.54
C GLU A 446 1.41 -0.30 -26.42
N GLU A 447 1.35 1.00 -26.75
CA GLU A 447 1.23 2.06 -25.74
C GLU A 447 -0.12 2.02 -25.01
N ILE A 448 -1.18 1.49 -25.64
CA ILE A 448 -2.46 1.26 -24.95
C ILE A 448 -2.32 0.24 -23.82
N GLY A 449 -1.54 -0.83 -24.03
CA GLY A 449 -1.30 -1.83 -22.99
C GLY A 449 -0.37 -1.31 -21.89
N MET A 450 0.55 -0.40 -22.21
CA MET A 450 1.35 0.31 -21.20
C MET A 450 0.47 1.24 -20.35
N LEU A 451 -0.52 1.90 -20.97
CA LEU A 451 -1.47 2.75 -20.26
C LEU A 451 -2.39 1.92 -19.35
N GLU A 452 -2.83 0.74 -19.80
CA GLU A 452 -3.60 -0.23 -18.99
C GLU A 452 -2.78 -0.80 -17.81
N ASP A 453 -1.46 -0.95 -17.94
CA ASP A 453 -0.57 -1.25 -16.82
C ASP A 453 -0.50 -0.06 -15.86
N MET A 454 -0.14 1.11 -16.38
CA MET A 454 0.09 2.33 -15.62
C MET A 454 -1.15 2.79 -14.84
N GLU A 455 -2.36 2.65 -15.40
CA GLU A 455 -3.63 2.94 -14.72
C GLU A 455 -3.76 2.16 -13.40
N VAL A 456 -3.51 0.84 -13.45
CA VAL A 456 -3.62 -0.03 -12.28
C VAL A 456 -2.49 0.26 -11.30
N GLY A 457 -1.25 0.34 -11.78
CA GLY A 457 -0.08 0.58 -10.92
C GLY A 457 -0.15 1.88 -10.14
N ILE A 458 -0.62 2.96 -10.78
CA ILE A 458 -0.80 4.26 -10.10
C ILE A 458 -2.00 4.24 -9.18
N SER A 459 -3.12 3.63 -9.58
CA SER A 459 -4.29 3.51 -8.70
C SER A 459 -3.96 2.74 -7.42
N ASP A 460 -3.08 1.74 -7.47
CA ASP A 460 -2.68 0.95 -6.31
C ASP A 460 -1.83 1.72 -5.30
N LEU A 461 -1.21 2.84 -5.71
CA LEU A 461 -0.44 3.71 -4.80
C LEU A 461 -1.31 4.31 -3.68
N GLN A 462 -2.63 4.34 -3.82
CA GLN A 462 -3.55 4.77 -2.75
C GLN A 462 -3.46 3.91 -1.48
N ARG A 463 -2.87 2.71 -1.58
CA ARG A 463 -2.63 1.76 -0.48
C ARG A 463 -1.32 2.00 0.25
N VAL A 464 -0.59 3.04 -0.13
CA VAL A 464 0.73 3.37 0.41
C VAL A 464 0.58 4.50 1.42
N LEU A 465 1.11 4.30 2.61
CA LEU A 465 1.29 5.33 3.62
C LEU A 465 2.76 5.71 3.73
N PHE A 466 3.03 6.95 4.10
CA PHE A 466 4.37 7.42 4.43
C PHE A 466 4.45 7.70 5.93
N GLN A 467 5.59 7.40 6.54
CA GLN A 467 5.87 7.77 7.92
C GLN A 467 7.24 8.41 7.97
N ILE A 468 7.38 9.50 8.71
CA ILE A 468 8.68 10.17 8.88
C ILE A 468 9.27 9.70 10.20
N THR A 469 10.53 9.27 10.17
CA THR A 469 11.23 8.72 11.34
C THR A 469 12.55 9.47 11.58
N GLU A 470 13.06 9.40 12.81
CA GLU A 470 14.39 9.89 13.13
C GLU A 470 15.44 8.85 12.68
N ALA A 471 16.41 9.28 11.89
CA ALA A 471 17.54 8.42 11.49
C ALA A 471 18.43 8.12 12.70
N GLN A 472 18.90 6.87 12.81
CA GLN A 472 19.79 6.44 13.90
C GLN A 472 21.13 7.18 13.85
N THR A 473 21.67 7.35 12.64
CA THR A 473 22.88 8.13 12.37
C THR A 473 22.68 9.02 11.15
N ASP A 474 23.60 9.96 10.95
CA ASP A 474 23.66 10.78 9.73
C ASP A 474 24.33 10.03 8.55
N ASP A 475 24.60 8.72 8.68
CA ASP A 475 25.19 7.91 7.61
C ASP A 475 24.20 7.65 6.46
N PHE A 476 24.73 7.54 5.25
CA PHE A 476 23.93 7.37 4.03
C PHE A 476 22.99 6.16 4.02
N ARG A 477 23.32 5.09 4.77
CA ARG A 477 22.49 3.88 4.83
C ARG A 477 21.24 4.10 5.69
N ASP A 478 21.39 4.82 6.80
CA ASP A 478 20.31 5.08 7.76
C ASP A 478 19.36 6.18 7.27
N LEU A 479 19.73 6.91 6.22
CA LEU A 479 18.91 7.91 5.55
C LEU A 479 18.12 7.36 4.35
N GLN A 480 18.23 6.06 4.05
CA GLN A 480 17.45 5.45 2.97
C GLN A 480 16.02 5.13 3.40
N PRO A 481 15.02 5.48 2.58
CA PRO A 481 13.65 5.03 2.78
C PRO A 481 13.53 3.51 2.87
N LEU A 482 12.72 3.06 3.84
CA LEU A 482 12.43 1.66 4.09
C LEU A 482 10.97 1.35 3.78
N VAL A 483 10.71 0.20 3.16
CA VAL A 483 9.38 -0.25 2.78
C VAL A 483 9.01 -1.44 3.66
N PHE A 484 7.82 -1.38 4.26
CA PHE A 484 7.25 -2.42 5.11
C PHE A 484 5.81 -2.71 4.71
N GLY A 485 5.28 -3.85 5.14
CA GLY A 485 3.90 -4.25 4.94
C GLY A 485 3.74 -5.36 3.91
N ARG A 486 2.57 -5.39 3.26
CA ARG A 486 2.11 -6.47 2.36
C ARG A 486 1.42 -5.88 1.14
N ARG A 487 1.10 -6.69 0.13
CA ARG A 487 0.52 -6.24 -1.15
C ARG A 487 -0.76 -5.39 -1.04
N ASP A 488 -1.52 -5.56 0.02
CA ASP A 488 -2.74 -4.81 0.32
C ASP A 488 -2.47 -3.47 1.02
N HIS A 489 -1.36 -3.35 1.75
CA HIS A 489 -0.98 -2.14 2.46
C HIS A 489 0.55 -2.04 2.69
N PHE A 490 1.16 -1.01 2.11
CA PHE A 490 2.58 -0.71 2.31
C PHE A 490 2.76 0.59 3.09
N THR A 491 3.78 0.61 3.94
CA THR A 491 4.27 1.83 4.59
C THR A 491 5.69 2.11 4.13
N VAL A 492 5.97 3.33 3.70
CA VAL A 492 7.31 3.83 3.38
C VAL A 492 7.77 4.73 4.50
N GLU A 493 8.73 4.26 5.29
CA GLU A 493 9.41 5.07 6.29
C GLU A 493 10.47 5.93 5.62
N VAL A 494 10.45 7.23 5.91
CA VAL A 494 11.41 8.22 5.40
C VAL A 494 12.22 8.73 6.58
N PRO A 495 13.41 8.18 6.82
CA PRO A 495 14.27 8.62 7.91
C PRO A 495 14.88 10.00 7.61
N LEU A 496 14.86 10.87 8.61
CA LEU A 496 15.45 12.20 8.54
C LEU A 496 16.55 12.39 9.59
N PRO A 497 17.59 13.19 9.28
CA PRO A 497 18.61 13.56 10.25
C PRO A 497 18.00 14.17 11.51
N ARG A 498 18.54 13.85 12.69
CA ARG A 498 18.03 14.29 13.99
C ARG A 498 17.69 15.79 14.07
N LEU A 499 18.62 16.65 13.65
CA LEU A 499 18.43 18.12 13.68
C LEU A 499 17.26 18.59 12.82
N VAL A 500 16.95 17.84 11.76
CA VAL A 500 15.89 18.15 10.82
C VAL A 500 14.56 17.61 11.36
N PHE A 501 14.57 16.39 11.89
CA PHE A 501 13.41 15.73 12.49
C PHE A 501 12.84 16.50 13.69
N GLN A 502 13.70 17.06 14.54
CA GLN A 502 13.26 17.80 15.74
C GLN A 502 12.37 19.01 15.43
N ASN A 503 12.54 19.63 14.26
CA ASN A 503 11.77 20.81 13.83
C ASN A 503 10.39 20.46 13.28
N LEU A 504 10.04 19.17 13.16
CA LEU A 504 8.74 18.75 12.65
C LEU A 504 7.62 18.92 13.70
N PRO A 505 6.36 19.05 13.27
CA PRO A 505 5.18 18.99 14.12
C PRO A 505 5.14 17.72 14.99
N ALA A 506 4.51 17.82 16.17
CA ALA A 506 4.45 16.71 17.13
C ALA A 506 3.76 15.48 16.52
N GLU A 507 2.68 15.68 15.76
CA GLU A 507 1.91 14.64 15.10
C GLU A 507 2.76 13.80 14.16
N ILE A 508 3.65 14.46 13.39
CA ILE A 508 4.57 13.76 12.49
C ILE A 508 5.64 13.00 13.28
N LYS A 509 6.17 13.62 14.35
CA LYS A 509 7.20 13.00 15.19
C LYS A 509 6.67 11.78 15.97
N GLU A 510 5.39 11.78 16.31
CA GLU A 510 4.68 10.66 16.93
C GLU A 510 4.37 9.52 15.94
N GLY A 511 4.78 9.64 14.67
CA GLY A 511 4.64 8.59 13.67
C GLY A 511 3.28 8.58 12.96
N LYS A 512 2.55 9.72 12.92
CA LYS A 512 1.29 9.80 12.19
C LYS A 512 1.48 9.40 10.72
N PRO A 513 0.68 8.45 10.19
CA PRO A 513 0.76 8.07 8.80
C PRO A 513 0.28 9.19 7.88
N LEU A 514 1.06 9.43 6.83
CA LEU A 514 0.87 10.48 5.84
C LEU A 514 0.35 9.86 4.54
N ARG A 515 -0.74 10.42 4.01
CA ARG A 515 -1.41 9.90 2.83
C ARG A 515 -0.95 10.60 1.56
N VAL A 516 -0.96 9.87 0.46
CA VAL A 516 -0.80 10.41 -0.89
C VAL A 516 -1.98 10.01 -1.75
N PHE A 517 -2.49 10.96 -2.53
CA PHE A 517 -3.60 10.79 -3.47
C PHE A 517 -3.05 10.79 -4.90
N PRO A 518 -2.78 9.60 -5.48
CA PRO A 518 -2.29 9.50 -6.84
C PRO A 518 -3.40 9.86 -7.84
N VAL A 519 -3.11 10.73 -8.80
CA VAL A 519 -4.01 11.04 -9.92
C VAL A 519 -3.26 10.96 -11.24
N LEU A 520 -3.84 10.26 -12.22
CA LEU A 520 -3.29 10.05 -13.55
C LEU A 520 -4.09 10.81 -14.61
N PHE A 521 -3.42 11.69 -15.35
CA PHE A 521 -3.97 12.31 -16.56
C PHE A 521 -3.16 11.90 -17.78
N ASN A 522 -3.83 11.42 -18.81
CA ASN A 522 -3.22 10.96 -20.06
C ASN A 522 -3.70 11.80 -21.25
N VAL A 523 -2.76 12.23 -22.08
CA VAL A 523 -3.03 12.72 -23.44
C VAL A 523 -1.92 12.19 -24.34
N GLY A 524 -2.27 11.35 -25.31
CA GLY A 524 -1.26 10.79 -26.23
C GLY A 524 -0.58 11.84 -27.11
N ILE A 525 0.74 11.91 -27.08
CA ILE A 525 1.52 12.86 -27.91
C ILE A 525 2.46 12.12 -28.84
N ASN A 526 1.95 11.61 -29.95
CA ASN A 526 2.72 11.08 -31.08
C ASN A 526 1.81 10.94 -32.33
N GLU A 527 2.34 10.41 -33.43
CA GLU A 527 1.56 10.10 -34.64
C GLU A 527 0.56 8.97 -34.39
N GLN A 528 0.89 8.00 -33.55
CA GLN A 528 0.01 6.89 -33.19
C GLN A 528 -1.28 7.37 -32.49
N GLN A 529 -1.21 8.43 -31.69
CA GLN A 529 -2.40 9.07 -31.13
C GLN A 529 -3.26 9.71 -32.22
N THR A 530 -2.65 10.33 -33.25
CA THR A 530 -3.42 10.84 -34.39
C THR A 530 -4.19 9.72 -35.08
N ILE A 531 -3.61 8.51 -35.15
CA ILE A 531 -4.27 7.32 -35.69
C ILE A 531 -5.41 6.89 -34.76
N ALA A 532 -5.18 6.80 -33.44
CA ALA A 532 -6.22 6.46 -32.48
C ALA A 532 -7.42 7.42 -32.53
N GLU A 533 -7.19 8.73 -32.58
CA GLU A 533 -8.28 9.72 -32.64
C GLU A 533 -9.08 9.68 -33.95
N ARG A 534 -8.47 9.21 -35.04
CA ARG A 534 -9.12 9.14 -36.36
C ARG A 534 -9.81 7.80 -36.62
N PHE A 535 -9.21 6.71 -36.17
CA PHE A 535 -9.58 5.35 -36.57
C PHE A 535 -9.63 4.34 -35.41
N GLY A 536 -9.16 4.73 -34.23
CA GLY A 536 -9.08 3.84 -33.07
C GLY A 536 -10.05 4.22 -31.96
N ASP A 537 -9.73 3.74 -30.75
CA ASP A 537 -10.50 3.99 -29.54
C ASP A 537 -9.68 4.85 -28.56
N ILE A 538 -10.31 5.89 -28.03
CA ILE A 538 -9.75 6.80 -27.02
C ILE A 538 -10.49 6.69 -25.67
N SER A 539 -11.47 5.79 -25.56
CA SER A 539 -12.33 5.62 -24.37
C SER A 539 -11.54 5.32 -23.10
N LEU A 540 -10.43 4.59 -23.20
CA LEU A 540 -9.50 4.34 -22.10
C LEU A 540 -8.96 5.65 -21.52
N GLN A 541 -8.50 6.56 -22.39
CA GLN A 541 -7.96 7.85 -21.96
C GLN A 541 -9.06 8.72 -21.34
N GLU A 542 -10.24 8.79 -21.97
CA GLU A 542 -11.38 9.56 -21.46
C GLU A 542 -11.80 9.07 -20.07
N ARG A 543 -11.93 7.75 -19.89
CA ARG A 543 -12.26 7.13 -18.58
C ARG A 543 -11.21 7.43 -17.52
N ILE A 544 -9.92 7.28 -17.85
CA ILE A 544 -8.83 7.58 -16.92
C ILE A 544 -8.90 9.04 -16.48
N ASN A 545 -9.01 9.97 -17.41
CA ASN A 545 -9.04 11.41 -17.11
C ASN A 545 -10.28 11.79 -16.28
N GLN A 546 -11.46 11.24 -16.62
CA GLN A 546 -12.70 11.49 -15.89
C GLN A 546 -12.62 11.02 -14.44
N ARG A 547 -12.21 9.77 -14.22
CA ARG A 547 -12.07 9.21 -12.87
C ARG A 547 -11.05 9.98 -12.02
N ASN A 548 -9.94 10.38 -12.61
CA ASN A 548 -8.88 11.09 -11.88
C ASN A 548 -9.23 12.56 -11.63
N PHE A 549 -10.07 13.17 -12.46
CA PHE A 549 -10.67 14.48 -12.16
C PHE A 549 -11.55 14.42 -10.91
N GLU A 550 -12.43 13.42 -10.79
CA GLU A 550 -13.29 13.22 -9.62
C GLU A 550 -12.46 13.02 -8.34
N THR A 551 -11.38 12.23 -8.40
CA THR A 551 -10.45 12.07 -7.28
C THR A 551 -9.78 13.39 -6.88
N LEU A 552 -9.34 14.18 -7.86
CA LEU A 552 -8.69 15.47 -7.62
C LEU A 552 -9.64 16.50 -7.01
N GLU A 553 -10.88 16.55 -7.49
CA GLU A 553 -11.94 17.42 -6.97
C GLU A 553 -12.29 17.05 -5.51
N SER A 554 -12.44 15.75 -5.23
CA SER A 554 -12.67 15.24 -3.87
C SER A 554 -11.53 15.59 -2.91
N TYR A 555 -10.27 15.45 -3.35
CA TYR A 555 -9.11 15.88 -2.59
C TYR A 555 -9.12 17.39 -2.31
N TYR A 556 -9.40 18.21 -3.34
CA TYR A 556 -9.47 19.66 -3.18
C TYR A 556 -10.53 20.08 -2.16
N LYS A 557 -11.72 19.47 -2.20
CA LYS A 557 -12.79 19.71 -1.23
C LYS A 557 -12.32 19.43 0.20
N SER A 558 -11.77 18.24 0.44
CA SER A 558 -11.23 17.83 1.74
C SER A 558 -10.15 18.77 2.26
N LEU A 559 -9.27 19.23 1.35
CA LEU A 559 -8.22 20.19 1.67
C LEU A 559 -8.78 21.54 2.13
N THR A 560 -9.73 22.10 1.39
CA THR A 560 -10.34 23.41 1.72
C THR A 560 -11.18 23.39 2.99
N GLU A 561 -11.75 22.24 3.35
CA GLU A 561 -12.50 22.07 4.60
C GLU A 561 -11.58 21.96 5.82
N THR A 562 -10.34 21.53 5.64
CA THR A 562 -9.42 21.18 6.74
C THR A 562 -8.30 22.20 6.95
N VAL A 563 -7.80 22.81 5.87
CA VAL A 563 -6.60 23.65 5.87
C VAL A 563 -6.94 25.04 5.32
N PRO A 564 -6.56 26.14 6.02
CA PRO A 564 -6.72 27.48 5.49
C PRO A 564 -5.97 27.66 4.16
N LEU A 565 -6.57 28.42 3.22
CA LEU A 565 -5.98 28.67 1.91
C LEU A 565 -4.61 29.37 1.97
N GLU A 566 -4.29 30.08 3.06
CA GLU A 566 -2.98 30.70 3.27
C GLU A 566 -1.84 29.69 3.41
N CYS A 567 -2.15 28.42 3.69
CA CYS A 567 -1.15 27.34 3.72
C CYS A 567 -0.75 26.85 2.32
N LEU A 568 -1.42 27.31 1.26
CA LEU A 568 -1.12 26.96 -0.12
C LEU A 568 -0.06 27.91 -0.71
N PRO A 569 0.74 27.46 -1.69
CA PRO A 569 1.76 28.32 -2.29
C PRO A 569 1.15 29.52 -3.00
N SER A 570 1.74 30.69 -2.78
CA SER A 570 1.39 31.92 -3.50
C SER A 570 2.12 31.99 -4.84
N PHE A 571 1.37 31.98 -5.92
CA PHE A 571 1.87 32.24 -7.28
C PHE A 571 1.56 33.68 -7.71
N ARG A 572 2.36 34.23 -8.64
CA ARG A 572 2.12 35.55 -9.23
C ARG A 572 0.83 35.55 -10.04
N THR A 573 0.56 34.45 -10.75
CA THR A 573 -0.71 34.25 -11.46
C THR A 573 -1.77 33.83 -10.45
N GLN A 574 -2.68 34.74 -10.09
CA GLN A 574 -3.71 34.53 -9.06
C GLN A 574 -4.98 33.83 -9.56
N THR A 575 -4.90 32.98 -10.59
CA THR A 575 -6.08 32.19 -11.00
C THR A 575 -6.44 31.22 -9.87
N ASP A 576 -7.70 31.27 -9.44
CA ASP A 576 -8.20 30.44 -8.35
C ASP A 576 -8.11 28.94 -8.71
N VAL A 577 -7.78 28.10 -7.74
CA VAL A 577 -7.72 26.64 -7.96
C VAL A 577 -9.09 26.08 -8.31
N LYS A 578 -10.16 26.65 -7.74
CA LYS A 578 -11.53 26.28 -8.09
C LYS A 578 -11.84 26.54 -9.57
N GLU A 579 -11.47 27.71 -10.09
CA GLU A 579 -11.64 28.06 -11.51
C GLU A 579 -10.84 27.11 -12.42
N LEU A 580 -9.62 26.76 -12.02
CA LEU A 580 -8.83 25.76 -12.74
C LEU A 580 -9.49 24.38 -12.73
N LEU A 581 -10.09 23.95 -11.62
CA LEU A 581 -10.81 22.67 -11.52
C LEU A 581 -12.04 22.66 -12.43
N GLU A 582 -12.84 23.73 -12.43
CA GLU A 582 -13.99 23.87 -13.33
C GLU A 582 -13.54 23.79 -14.81
N THR A 583 -12.45 24.48 -15.14
CA THR A 583 -11.85 24.45 -16.49
C THR A 583 -11.31 23.07 -16.85
N LEU A 584 -10.69 22.36 -15.91
CA LEU A 584 -10.20 21.00 -16.10
C LEU A 584 -11.37 20.04 -16.36
N GLY A 585 -12.41 20.09 -15.54
CA GLY A 585 -13.61 19.26 -15.70
C GLY A 585 -14.25 19.45 -17.06
N GLN A 586 -14.34 20.70 -17.53
CA GLN A 586 -14.84 21.00 -18.87
C GLN A 586 -13.93 20.46 -19.97
N ASN A 587 -12.60 20.55 -19.81
CA ASN A 587 -11.64 20.01 -20.78
C ASN A 587 -11.62 18.48 -20.85
N VAL A 588 -11.87 17.80 -19.74
CA VAL A 588 -11.91 16.33 -19.65
C VAL A 588 -13.10 15.76 -20.43
N VAL A 589 -14.25 16.45 -20.43
CA VAL A 589 -15.43 16.03 -21.20
C VAL A 589 -15.44 16.57 -22.63
N THR A 590 -14.65 17.62 -22.92
CA THR A 590 -14.62 18.25 -24.24
C THR A 590 -13.87 17.40 -25.25
N LYS A 591 -14.55 17.09 -26.36
CA LYS A 591 -13.94 16.38 -27.50
C LYS A 591 -13.04 17.29 -28.32
N LYS A 592 -11.79 17.44 -27.88
CA LYS A 592 -10.73 18.18 -28.57
C LYS A 592 -9.55 17.25 -28.88
N ARG A 593 -9.07 17.29 -30.13
CA ARG A 593 -7.91 16.48 -30.55
C ARG A 593 -6.68 16.84 -29.73
N LYS A 594 -6.01 15.83 -29.18
CA LYS A 594 -4.85 15.93 -28.30
C LYS A 594 -4.99 17.11 -27.34
N ASN A 595 -6.04 17.08 -26.52
CA ASN A 595 -6.34 18.20 -25.62
C ASN A 595 -5.29 18.35 -24.50
N VAL A 596 -4.13 18.92 -24.85
CA VAL A 596 -2.98 19.10 -23.95
C VAL A 596 -3.27 20.03 -22.77
N GLU A 597 -4.33 20.83 -22.84
CA GLU A 597 -4.78 21.69 -21.74
C GLU A 597 -5.14 20.87 -20.50
N ILE A 598 -5.63 19.63 -20.66
CA ILE A 598 -5.86 18.71 -19.54
C ILE A 598 -4.58 18.54 -18.72
N LEU A 599 -3.45 18.27 -19.38
CA LEU A 599 -2.17 18.03 -18.73
C LEU A 599 -1.62 19.31 -18.10
N TRP A 600 -1.71 20.44 -18.81
CA TRP A 600 -1.21 21.73 -18.33
C TRP A 600 -2.00 22.23 -17.11
N ILE A 601 -3.34 22.15 -17.15
CA ILE A 601 -4.19 22.57 -16.04
C ILE A 601 -4.01 21.64 -14.85
N ALA A 602 -4.00 20.31 -15.04
CA ALA A 602 -3.77 19.36 -13.95
C ALA A 602 -2.41 19.57 -13.27
N GLY A 603 -1.36 19.83 -14.06
CA GLY A 603 -0.04 20.16 -13.53
C GLY A 603 -0.02 21.49 -12.76
N THR A 604 -0.72 22.50 -13.25
CA THR A 604 -0.84 23.80 -12.57
C THR A 604 -1.58 23.67 -11.24
N ILE A 605 -2.70 22.93 -11.21
CA ILE A 605 -3.44 22.61 -9.99
C ILE A 605 -2.52 21.90 -8.99
N CYS A 606 -1.79 20.86 -9.44
CA CYS A 606 -0.86 20.12 -8.60
C CYS A 606 0.15 21.05 -7.90
N ARG A 607 0.73 22.01 -8.64
CA ARG A 607 1.68 22.99 -8.07
C ARG A 607 1.04 23.94 -7.06
N ARG A 608 -0.19 24.39 -7.32
CA ARG A 608 -0.95 25.23 -6.39
C ARG A 608 -1.46 24.48 -5.15
N LEU A 609 -1.44 23.15 -5.17
CA LEU A 609 -1.87 22.29 -4.07
C LEU A 609 -0.72 21.62 -3.31
N ASN A 610 0.51 22.16 -3.39
CA ASN A 610 1.71 21.57 -2.78
C ASN A 610 2.03 20.14 -3.26
N GLY A 611 1.46 19.73 -4.39
CA GLY A 611 1.52 18.36 -4.87
C GLY A 611 2.87 17.95 -5.46
N ILE A 612 2.97 16.66 -5.78
CA ILE A 612 4.14 16.05 -6.39
C ILE A 612 3.88 15.87 -7.88
N ARG A 613 4.79 16.38 -8.71
CA ARG A 613 4.63 16.38 -10.18
C ARG A 613 5.45 15.27 -10.84
N PHE A 614 4.79 14.43 -11.62
CA PHE A 614 5.42 13.37 -12.40
C PHE A 614 5.12 13.52 -13.89
N THR A 615 6.12 13.29 -14.75
CA THR A 615 5.93 13.29 -16.21
C THR A 615 6.49 12.01 -16.84
N SER A 616 5.63 11.32 -17.58
CA SER A 616 5.90 10.00 -18.13
C SER A 616 5.55 9.88 -19.61
N CYS A 617 6.36 9.11 -20.32
CA CYS A 617 6.03 8.56 -21.64
C CYS A 617 6.61 7.13 -21.71
N LYS A 618 6.60 6.48 -22.89
CA LYS A 618 7.09 5.09 -23.04
C LYS A 618 8.49 4.86 -22.45
N SER A 619 9.40 5.82 -22.55
CA SER A 619 10.80 5.67 -22.12
C SER A 619 11.32 6.80 -21.25
N ALA A 620 10.52 7.83 -20.96
CA ALA A 620 10.97 9.06 -20.32
C ALA A 620 12.24 9.68 -20.92
N LYS A 621 12.27 9.79 -22.25
CA LYS A 621 13.34 10.47 -22.99
C LYS A 621 12.78 11.66 -23.76
N ASP A 622 12.42 11.48 -25.03
CA ASP A 622 12.20 12.61 -25.94
C ASP A 622 10.90 13.38 -25.62
N ARG A 623 9.75 12.67 -25.56
CA ARG A 623 8.45 13.30 -25.23
C ARG A 623 8.42 13.91 -23.83
N THR A 624 9.03 13.21 -22.87
CA THR A 624 9.11 13.67 -21.48
C THR A 624 9.99 14.92 -21.37
N SER A 625 11.17 14.93 -21.97
CA SER A 625 12.04 16.12 -22.00
C SER A 625 11.35 17.31 -22.69
N MET A 626 10.64 17.08 -23.80
CA MET A 626 9.87 18.13 -24.48
C MET A 626 8.77 18.72 -23.60
N SER A 627 8.05 17.88 -22.83
CA SER A 627 6.99 18.33 -21.90
C SER A 627 7.59 19.11 -20.73
N VAL A 628 8.62 18.58 -20.07
CA VAL A 628 9.27 19.26 -18.93
C VAL A 628 9.83 20.63 -19.35
N THR A 629 10.51 20.70 -20.50
CA THR A 629 11.05 21.98 -20.98
C THR A 629 9.95 23.00 -21.29
N LEU A 630 8.83 22.53 -21.85
CA LEU A 630 7.67 23.39 -22.12
C LEU A 630 7.06 23.93 -20.83
N GLU A 631 6.90 23.07 -19.81
CA GLU A 631 6.38 23.45 -18.50
C GLU A 631 7.32 24.45 -17.80
N GLN A 632 8.62 24.19 -17.81
CA GLN A 632 9.63 25.09 -17.24
C GLN A 632 9.60 26.46 -17.90
N CYS A 633 9.57 26.52 -19.24
CA CYS A 633 9.44 27.78 -19.97
C CYS A 633 8.12 28.51 -19.66
N ALA A 634 7.01 27.78 -19.50
CA ALA A 634 5.73 28.37 -19.10
C ALA A 634 5.82 28.98 -17.70
N LEU A 635 6.43 28.29 -16.74
CA LEU A 635 6.68 28.83 -15.39
C LEU A 635 7.56 30.08 -15.42
N LEU A 636 8.60 30.09 -16.26
CA LEU A 636 9.45 31.28 -16.44
C LEU A 636 8.65 32.49 -16.96
N ARG A 637 7.73 32.28 -17.90
CA ARG A 637 6.83 33.32 -18.43
C ARG A 637 5.84 33.81 -17.37
N ASP A 638 5.12 32.88 -16.77
CA ASP A 638 3.97 33.18 -15.94
C ASP A 638 4.39 33.71 -14.56
N GLU A 639 5.43 33.11 -13.96
CA GLU A 639 5.84 33.40 -12.58
C GLU A 639 7.09 34.31 -12.49
N HIS A 640 7.94 34.29 -13.52
CA HIS A 640 9.23 34.99 -13.51
C HIS A 640 9.39 36.09 -14.56
N GLN A 641 8.31 36.51 -15.22
CA GLN A 641 8.34 37.64 -16.16
C GLN A 641 9.27 37.39 -17.36
N LEU A 642 9.46 36.16 -17.82
CA LEU A 642 10.12 35.93 -19.10
C LEU A 642 9.30 36.64 -20.19
N SER A 643 9.95 37.53 -20.94
CA SER A 643 9.28 38.23 -22.03
C SER A 643 8.74 37.23 -23.07
N LYS A 644 7.51 37.48 -23.53
CA LYS A 644 6.81 36.64 -24.52
C LYS A 644 7.62 36.49 -25.82
N ASP A 645 8.37 37.51 -26.21
CA ASP A 645 9.20 37.51 -27.42
C ASP A 645 10.40 36.54 -27.30
N PHE A 646 10.81 36.23 -26.08
CA PHE A 646 11.91 35.31 -25.80
C PHE A 646 11.45 33.90 -25.45
N PHE A 647 10.15 33.63 -25.35
CA PHE A 647 9.62 32.32 -24.97
C PHE A 647 10.12 31.19 -25.89
N ILE A 648 10.00 31.36 -27.21
CA ILE A 648 10.45 30.35 -28.19
C ILE A 648 11.96 30.18 -28.14
N ARG A 649 12.72 31.28 -27.96
CA ARG A 649 14.18 31.22 -27.84
C ARG A 649 14.63 30.49 -26.57
N ALA A 650 13.96 30.72 -25.45
CA ALA A 650 14.23 30.01 -24.21
C ALA A 650 13.92 28.52 -24.37
N LEU A 651 12.78 28.19 -24.97
CA LEU A 651 12.37 26.82 -25.26
C LEU A 651 13.40 26.08 -26.12
N ASP A 652 13.85 26.70 -27.22
CA ASP A 652 14.86 26.10 -28.10
C ASP A 652 16.24 25.99 -27.42
N CYS A 653 16.58 26.92 -26.53
CA CYS A 653 17.84 26.93 -25.81
C CYS A 653 17.88 25.84 -24.72
N MET A 654 16.81 25.65 -23.97
CA MET A 654 16.72 24.66 -22.90
C MET A 654 16.60 23.22 -23.46
N ARG A 655 16.00 23.06 -24.64
CA ARG A 655 15.87 21.76 -25.33
C ARG A 655 17.19 21.20 -25.90
N ARG A 656 18.17 22.05 -26.17
CA ARG A 656 19.50 21.65 -26.68
C ARG A 656 20.43 21.35 -25.51
#